data_AF-A0A9W8NHJ2-F1
#
_entry.id   AF-A0A9W8NHJ2-F1
#
_cell.length_a   1.000
_cell.length_b   1.000
_cell.length_c   1.000
_cell.angle_alpha   90.00
_cell.angle_beta   90.00
_cell.angle_gamma   90.00
#
_symmetry.space_group_name_H-M   'P 1'
#
loop_
_entity.id
_entity.type
_entity.pdbx_description
1 polymer ?
#
loop_
_entity_poly.entity_id
_entity_poly.type
_entity_poly.pdbx_seq_one_letter_code
_entity_poly.pdbx_strand_id
1 'polypeptide(L)'
;MDTTDVIIVGAGPAGLTLAISLSKLGMKSVILEKELEIVDDPRGIAITHDAVRICWDLGLGGDMPKISQELPHFNFHQSSWVNPPFFQHESSPDRFAQALPGAIFHIQPKLELAMRKELGGSQYCELRSGCTVTGRKLDGAEIIAEYTDAEGQARSIRGSWLIGADGKRGIVRKHFLEPTAGVRQVEGVYKYDGTWVAANLKISLPTPKTHPKFPLWSLGYTPEKVYDLFWPTGFHFGSPPGKPLASGRFGPNEARLWRHEFAQNDWNDSMDSEELLWEHLMPLMTRKYDDKGRPFPSGEATFPRDCIEVRRCRPFQFTHKVVNKWFDDRTILIGDAAHVFPPFGGQGIASGLRDAQQLAWRLMLLQRLPNATRSIRDNVLQAWARERAYSVDVAANFTKFNGQLCNHGDTWTFWLMRNIDWAIRLIPFFSGLPDPLSKTEALGFTTVEGGFFSSKYSGGGRLPQVYLSSRGNNPELSDLILQPKNTAMTLLVIAEDDPAAASAQAVKALDKAQVDEAVISRDSIRIVCSNPYVGTPNNLEVYYPTPIEHLSTLGVTIRPLYKPSNLFTRFSPRTRFVVLRADFFIFGLAKNYLELVGDLPSSTHYMLRLYDSGGRNESVKDAACGYAEAESFKVLLLRVGALSNTEVGDLVFHSGQRRRSAGNSSNLELYLGNHSRNRSDIARPVLSGLRGRPEVVTEGWGLRADQCGDSPDGGAGARLSRNYIAILTNPEDMESLVRFKAEDGGVYFTDLGDITSDAPAPGSKVTAYKSFDALLSKSDGEAVTVKELLAPLPLDTSNIYCVGLNYKSHANEASIELSEAPPLWVKPPMALANPDQDIVLNKYCASSAPDYEAELVFVTSKTCKDLTESEAEDTILGYTIGNDLSCRFFQLPKQSSGQFFYAKAFDNFAPMGPALVSKEAFPFSTAQMVLTVNGEQRQQAKFEGDLVFSPAKILSFMSQGTTIPAYTAVMTGTPSGVGAFMNPKQLLKHGDEIKITVTGIGELRNKIVVEQ
;
A
#
# COMPACT_ATOMS: atom_id res chain seq x y z
N MET A 1 -4.47 -10.87 47.17
CA MET A 1 -3.86 -11.15 45.87
C MET A 1 -4.18 -9.97 44.99
N ASP A 2 -3.16 -9.26 44.53
CA ASP A 2 -3.32 -8.03 43.76
C ASP A 2 -3.98 -8.32 42.41
N THR A 3 -4.67 -7.31 41.84
CA THR A 3 -5.39 -7.43 40.57
C THR A 3 -5.05 -6.26 39.65
N THR A 4 -4.89 -6.53 38.35
CA THR A 4 -4.66 -5.53 37.29
C THR A 4 -5.31 -5.99 35.99
N ASP A 5 -5.51 -5.12 34.99
CA ASP A 5 -5.99 -5.58 33.69
C ASP A 5 -4.87 -6.30 32.92
N VAL A 6 -3.67 -5.73 32.93
CA VAL A 6 -2.51 -6.23 32.18
C VAL A 6 -1.29 -6.39 33.07
N ILE A 7 -0.67 -7.57 33.03
CA ILE A 7 0.63 -7.86 33.65
C ILE A 7 1.69 -7.80 32.55
N ILE A 8 2.70 -6.96 32.71
CA ILE A 8 3.81 -6.80 31.75
C ILE A 8 5.09 -7.33 32.39
N VAL A 9 5.75 -8.28 31.76
CA VAL A 9 7.02 -8.84 32.25
C VAL A 9 8.17 -8.18 31.48
N GLY A 10 8.96 -7.37 32.18
CA GLY A 10 10.07 -6.59 31.62
C GLY A 10 9.73 -5.12 31.37
N ALA A 11 10.61 -4.23 31.82
CA ALA A 11 10.57 -2.78 31.68
C ALA A 11 11.63 -2.26 30.69
N GLY A 12 11.92 -3.02 29.63
CA GLY A 12 12.65 -2.52 28.46
C GLY A 12 11.76 -1.63 27.57
N PRO A 13 12.28 -1.11 26.44
CA PRO A 13 11.56 -0.16 25.60
C PRO A 13 10.17 -0.66 25.13
N ALA A 14 10.03 -1.95 24.79
CA ALA A 14 8.74 -2.52 24.39
C ALA A 14 7.72 -2.56 25.54
N GLY A 15 8.13 -3.01 26.73
CA GLY A 15 7.26 -3.09 27.91
C GLY A 15 6.84 -1.71 28.42
N LEU A 16 7.78 -0.76 28.48
CA LEU A 16 7.51 0.63 28.86
C LEU A 16 6.60 1.33 27.85
N THR A 17 6.80 1.11 26.55
CA THR A 17 5.89 1.63 25.50
C THR A 17 4.47 1.13 25.74
N LEU A 18 4.30 -0.18 25.97
CA LEU A 18 2.97 -0.75 26.19
C LEU A 18 2.30 -0.14 27.43
N ALA A 19 3.03 -0.02 28.53
CA ALA A 19 2.51 0.53 29.77
C ALA A 19 2.08 2.01 29.64
N ILE A 20 2.88 2.83 28.94
CA ILE A 20 2.53 4.24 28.68
C ILE A 20 1.30 4.32 27.76
N SER A 21 1.27 3.55 26.66
CA SER A 21 0.13 3.51 25.75
C SER A 21 -1.15 3.04 26.45
N LEU A 22 -1.08 2.02 27.31
CA LEU A 22 -2.21 1.57 28.14
C LEU A 22 -2.64 2.64 29.14
N SER A 23 -1.69 3.34 29.78
CA SER A 23 -1.99 4.44 30.71
C SER A 23 -2.73 5.58 30.01
N LYS A 24 -2.33 5.94 28.80
CA LYS A 24 -3.02 6.95 27.97
C LYS A 24 -4.43 6.54 27.58
N LEU A 25 -4.68 5.24 27.49
CA LEU A 25 -5.99 4.64 27.23
C LEU A 25 -6.81 4.34 28.51
N GLY A 26 -6.28 4.70 29.69
CA GLY A 26 -6.94 4.48 30.98
C GLY A 26 -7.06 3.01 31.40
N MET A 27 -6.11 2.16 31.00
CA MET A 27 -6.06 0.72 31.33
C MET A 27 -5.06 0.46 32.47
N LYS A 28 -5.45 -0.34 33.47
CA LYS A 28 -4.56 -0.64 34.59
C LYS A 28 -3.51 -1.67 34.18
N SER A 29 -2.25 -1.39 34.47
CA SER A 29 -1.14 -2.31 34.20
C SER A 29 -0.15 -2.35 35.36
N VAL A 30 0.50 -3.51 35.52
CA VAL A 30 1.62 -3.67 36.44
C VAL A 30 2.80 -4.22 35.66
N ILE A 31 3.94 -3.54 35.73
CA ILE A 31 5.20 -4.01 35.16
C ILE A 31 5.99 -4.72 36.26
N LEU A 32 6.41 -5.95 35.98
CA LEU A 32 7.34 -6.72 36.80
C LEU A 32 8.71 -6.71 36.11
N GLU A 33 9.65 -5.94 36.65
CA GLU A 33 11.02 -5.83 36.16
C GLU A 33 11.98 -6.48 37.14
N LYS A 34 12.83 -7.39 36.65
CA LYS A 34 13.78 -8.15 37.47
C LYS A 34 14.93 -7.29 37.99
N GLU A 35 15.37 -6.31 37.21
CA GLU A 35 16.45 -5.41 37.59
C GLU A 35 15.91 -4.34 38.55
N LEU A 36 16.71 -3.96 39.56
CA LEU A 36 16.32 -2.90 40.49
C LEU A 36 16.39 -1.52 39.84
N GLU A 37 17.43 -1.29 39.05
CA GLU A 37 17.73 -0.01 38.40
C GLU A 37 17.76 -0.16 36.88
N ILE A 38 17.72 0.97 36.17
CA ILE A 38 17.95 0.98 34.71
C ILE A 38 19.36 0.49 34.45
N VAL A 39 19.51 -0.43 33.50
CA VAL A 39 20.83 -0.89 33.09
C VAL A 39 21.48 0.23 32.27
N ASP A 40 22.60 0.78 32.76
CA ASP A 40 23.37 1.87 32.11
C ASP A 40 24.08 1.47 30.79
N ASP A 41 23.71 0.33 30.21
CA ASP A 41 24.30 -0.27 29.03
C ASP A 41 23.40 -0.05 27.79
N PRO A 42 23.75 0.86 26.86
CA PRO A 42 22.97 1.04 25.65
C PRO A 42 23.18 -0.12 24.67
N ARG A 43 22.14 -0.95 24.51
CA ARG A 43 22.10 -2.12 23.61
C ARG A 43 21.58 -1.76 22.23
N GLY A 44 20.55 -0.94 22.15
CA GLY A 44 20.12 -0.25 20.93
C GLY A 44 20.47 1.24 21.02
N ILE A 45 20.83 1.83 19.88
CA ILE A 45 21.21 3.25 19.79
C ILE A 45 20.48 3.97 18.66
N ALA A 46 19.56 3.31 17.97
CA ALA A 46 18.88 3.85 16.80
C ALA A 46 17.39 3.54 16.87
N ILE A 47 16.59 4.54 16.52
CA ILE A 47 15.15 4.44 16.30
C ILE A 47 14.88 5.02 14.92
N THR A 48 14.14 4.29 14.10
CA THR A 48 13.93 4.62 12.69
C THR A 48 12.46 4.61 12.32
N HIS A 49 12.11 5.37 11.29
CA HIS A 49 10.78 5.50 10.70
C HIS A 49 9.73 5.91 11.75
N ASP A 50 8.53 5.37 11.61
CA ASP A 50 7.43 5.45 12.57
C ASP A 50 7.78 5.34 14.06
N ALA A 51 8.78 4.56 14.46
CA ALA A 51 9.13 4.43 15.86
C ALA A 51 9.63 5.75 16.46
N VAL A 52 10.15 6.67 15.63
CA VAL A 52 10.45 8.05 16.04
C VAL A 52 9.16 8.77 16.42
N ARG A 53 8.15 8.69 15.55
CA ARG A 53 6.81 9.26 15.80
C ARG A 53 6.17 8.66 17.07
N ILE A 54 6.34 7.37 17.31
CA ILE A 54 5.87 6.70 18.55
C ILE A 54 6.50 7.36 19.78
N CYS A 55 7.78 7.75 19.76
CA CYS A 55 8.39 8.42 20.91
C CYS A 55 7.68 9.74 21.26
N TRP A 56 7.23 10.51 20.26
CA TRP A 56 6.42 11.70 20.50
C TRP A 56 5.00 11.36 20.98
N ASP A 57 4.38 10.33 20.40
CA ASP A 57 3.09 9.80 20.87
C ASP A 57 3.15 9.36 22.34
N LEU A 58 4.29 8.85 22.82
CA LEU A 58 4.49 8.50 24.23
C LEU A 58 4.64 9.72 25.16
N GLY A 59 4.79 10.94 24.62
CA GLY A 59 5.02 12.17 25.39
C GLY A 59 6.49 12.58 25.51
N LEU A 60 7.40 11.87 24.87
CA LEU A 60 8.85 12.07 25.07
C LEU A 60 9.45 13.20 24.22
N GLY A 61 8.63 13.92 23.44
CA GLY A 61 9.10 14.90 22.45
C GLY A 61 10.03 15.98 23.02
N GLY A 62 9.76 16.46 24.24
CA GLY A 62 10.60 17.46 24.92
C GLY A 62 11.94 16.92 25.45
N ASP A 63 12.09 15.60 25.55
CA ASP A 63 13.33 14.95 25.98
C ASP A 63 14.17 14.45 24.81
N MET A 64 13.56 14.20 23.64
CA MET A 64 14.26 13.69 22.46
C MET A 64 15.53 14.48 22.08
N PRO A 65 15.52 15.83 22.03
CA PRO A 65 16.74 16.59 21.73
C PRO A 65 17.85 16.44 22.79
N LYS A 66 17.51 16.07 24.03
CA LYS A 66 18.47 15.93 25.15
C LYS A 66 19.09 14.54 25.22
N ILE A 67 18.53 13.57 24.49
CA ILE A 67 18.94 12.16 24.57
C ILE A 67 19.32 11.57 23.23
N SER A 68 19.02 12.26 22.12
CA SER A 68 19.23 11.78 20.76
C SER A 68 19.69 12.88 19.81
N GLN A 69 20.14 12.46 18.63
CA GLN A 69 20.45 13.34 17.51
C GLN A 69 19.99 12.70 16.20
N GLU A 70 19.70 13.52 15.19
CA GLU A 70 19.62 13.06 13.81
C GLU A 70 21.04 12.95 13.24
N LEU A 71 21.32 11.87 12.50
CA LEU A 71 22.56 11.72 11.75
C LEU A 71 22.29 12.04 10.28
N PRO A 72 23.10 12.91 9.64
CA PRO A 72 22.79 13.41 8.30
C PRO A 72 22.95 12.35 7.20
N HIS A 73 23.81 11.35 7.42
CA HIS A 73 24.18 10.37 6.41
C HIS A 73 24.41 8.98 7.00
N PHE A 74 24.01 7.97 6.22
CA PHE A 74 24.49 6.61 6.33
C PHE A 74 25.51 6.38 5.20
N ASN A 75 26.73 6.04 5.58
CA ASN A 75 27.87 5.96 4.69
C ASN A 75 28.33 4.50 4.58
N PHE A 76 28.56 4.04 3.37
CA PHE A 76 29.12 2.73 3.08
C PHE A 76 30.49 2.90 2.43
N HIS A 77 31.49 2.34 3.08
CA HIS A 77 32.90 2.51 2.75
C HIS A 77 33.53 1.20 2.34
N GLN A 78 34.52 1.26 1.45
CA GLN A 78 35.45 0.16 1.30
C GLN A 78 36.40 0.19 2.52
N SER A 79 36.45 -0.92 3.25
CA SER A 79 37.08 -1.14 4.56
C SER A 79 36.53 -0.35 5.75
N SER A 80 36.58 0.99 5.74
CA SER A 80 36.22 1.83 6.91
C SER A 80 35.99 3.30 6.57
N TRP A 81 35.52 4.09 7.55
CA TRP A 81 35.28 5.53 7.41
C TRP A 81 36.52 6.40 7.17
N VAL A 82 37.72 5.82 7.23
CA VAL A 82 38.96 6.49 6.86
C VAL A 82 39.01 6.72 5.33
N ASN A 83 38.33 5.88 4.57
CA ASN A 83 38.17 6.00 3.12
C ASN A 83 36.91 6.79 2.75
N PRO A 84 36.85 7.43 1.58
CA PRO A 84 35.60 8.02 1.10
C PRO A 84 34.51 6.95 0.91
N PRO A 85 33.23 7.28 1.17
CA PRO A 85 32.14 6.35 0.95
C PRO A 85 31.96 6.06 -0.54
N PHE A 86 31.74 4.80 -0.90
CA PHE A 86 31.28 4.45 -2.25
C PHE A 86 29.77 4.64 -2.38
N PHE A 87 29.01 4.49 -1.30
CA PHE A 87 27.57 4.75 -1.30
C PHE A 87 27.20 5.56 -0.07
N GLN A 88 26.39 6.58 -0.26
CA GLN A 88 25.93 7.47 0.80
C GLN A 88 24.41 7.65 0.66
N HIS A 89 23.70 7.40 1.74
CA HIS A 89 22.27 7.63 1.86
C HIS A 89 22.03 8.80 2.81
N GLU A 90 21.42 9.87 2.31
CA GLU A 90 21.01 11.02 3.12
C GLU A 90 19.79 10.66 3.97
N SER A 91 19.82 11.01 5.26
CA SER A 91 18.68 10.81 6.17
C SER A 91 17.54 11.81 5.95
N SER A 92 17.84 12.92 5.27
CA SER A 92 16.94 14.04 5.00
C SER A 92 16.95 14.32 3.50
N PRO A 93 15.79 14.27 2.78
CA PRO A 93 14.42 14.38 3.28
C PRO A 93 13.84 13.11 3.90
N ASP A 94 12.94 13.27 4.88
CA ASP A 94 11.99 12.20 5.19
C ASP A 94 11.00 12.09 4.04
N ARG A 95 11.13 11.00 3.28
CA ARG A 95 10.35 10.74 2.07
C ARG A 95 8.90 10.36 2.37
N PHE A 96 8.56 10.03 3.63
CA PHE A 96 7.17 9.93 4.09
C PHE A 96 6.51 11.32 4.25
N ALA A 97 7.30 12.39 4.17
CA ALA A 97 6.87 13.78 4.16
C ALA A 97 6.12 14.23 5.43
N GLN A 98 6.56 13.74 6.59
CA GLN A 98 6.02 14.07 7.91
C GLN A 98 6.87 15.12 8.66
N ALA A 99 6.37 15.58 9.80
CA ALA A 99 6.96 16.64 10.61
C ALA A 99 8.27 16.24 11.33
N LEU A 100 8.49 14.96 11.62
CA LEU A 100 9.58 14.45 12.44
C LEU A 100 10.73 13.83 11.62
N PRO A 101 11.91 13.60 12.22
CA PRO A 101 13.00 12.86 11.58
C PRO A 101 12.67 11.39 11.30
N GLY A 102 13.16 10.89 10.17
CA GLY A 102 13.04 9.49 9.79
C GLY A 102 13.98 8.56 10.56
N ALA A 103 14.99 9.08 11.25
CA ALA A 103 15.83 8.31 12.15
C ALA A 103 16.48 9.20 13.22
N ILE A 104 16.59 8.69 14.44
CA ILE A 104 17.32 9.31 15.54
C ILE A 104 18.25 8.31 16.21
N PHE A 105 19.39 8.79 16.70
CA PHE A 105 20.39 8.00 17.39
C PHE A 105 20.48 8.45 18.85
N HIS A 106 20.15 7.55 19.77
CA HIS A 106 19.81 7.89 21.15
C HIS A 106 20.63 7.11 22.18
N ILE A 107 20.59 7.58 23.43
CA ILE A 107 21.13 6.87 24.59
C ILE A 107 20.00 6.06 25.22
N GLN A 108 19.99 4.73 25.02
CA GLN A 108 18.91 3.86 25.51
C GLN A 108 18.61 4.01 27.02
N PRO A 109 19.58 4.02 27.95
CA PRO A 109 19.28 4.22 29.37
C PRO A 109 18.53 5.53 29.65
N LYS A 110 18.85 6.61 28.93
CA LYS A 110 18.13 7.89 29.05
C LYS A 110 16.74 7.85 28.43
N LEU A 111 16.55 7.07 27.36
CA LEU A 111 15.22 6.81 26.78
C LEU A 111 14.33 6.07 27.79
N GLU A 112 14.84 4.99 28.38
CA GLU A 112 14.12 4.23 29.40
C GLU A 112 13.83 5.09 30.64
N LEU A 113 14.76 5.95 31.05
CA LEU A 113 14.55 6.90 32.14
C LEU A 113 13.42 7.89 31.82
N ALA A 114 13.40 8.46 30.61
CA ALA A 114 12.34 9.36 30.18
C ALA A 114 10.98 8.64 30.17
N MET A 115 10.92 7.42 29.66
CA MET A 115 9.72 6.57 29.69
C MET A 115 9.25 6.26 31.11
N ARG A 116 10.16 5.90 32.03
CA ARG A 116 9.82 5.66 33.44
C ARG A 116 9.33 6.93 34.14
N LYS A 117 9.86 8.10 33.78
CA LYS A 117 9.39 9.39 34.29
C LYS A 117 7.96 9.67 33.83
N GLU A 118 7.60 9.37 32.58
CA GLU A 118 6.21 9.47 32.10
C GLU A 118 5.25 8.57 32.91
N LEU A 119 5.73 7.41 33.37
CA LEU A 119 4.95 6.52 34.24
C LEU A 119 4.92 6.94 35.71
N GLY A 120 5.90 7.72 36.18
CA GLY A 120 6.11 8.05 37.60
C GLY A 120 4.97 8.82 38.28
N GLY A 121 4.00 9.32 37.52
CA GLY A 121 2.77 9.94 38.03
C GLY A 121 1.48 9.27 37.53
N SER A 122 1.58 8.09 36.88
CA SER A 122 0.42 7.41 36.32
C SER A 122 -0.41 6.74 37.42
N GLN A 123 -1.71 7.02 37.47
CA GLN A 123 -2.66 6.27 38.28
C GLN A 123 -3.03 4.91 37.66
N TYR A 124 -2.59 4.65 36.43
CA TYR A 124 -2.95 3.47 35.64
C TYR A 124 -1.81 2.45 35.54
N CYS A 125 -0.57 2.81 35.89
CA CYS A 125 0.54 1.89 35.79
C CYS A 125 1.37 1.89 37.07
N GLU A 126 1.66 0.70 37.58
CA GLU A 126 2.61 0.49 38.67
C GLU A 126 3.85 -0.25 38.13
N LEU A 127 5.04 0.32 38.32
CA LEU A 127 6.31 -0.32 37.96
C LEU A 127 6.95 -0.90 39.21
N ARG A 128 7.06 -2.24 39.26
CA ARG A 128 7.69 -2.98 40.36
C ARG A 128 9.05 -3.50 39.90
N SER A 129 10.11 -2.83 40.34
CA SER A 129 11.51 -3.20 40.04
C SER A 129 12.00 -4.24 41.05
N GLY A 130 13.07 -4.98 40.71
CA GLY A 130 13.54 -6.11 41.52
C GLY A 130 12.58 -7.32 41.59
N CYS A 131 11.54 -7.36 40.76
CA CYS A 131 10.52 -8.39 40.75
C CYS A 131 10.76 -9.42 39.62
N THR A 132 11.09 -10.66 39.99
CA THR A 132 11.37 -11.74 39.03
C THR A 132 10.18 -12.67 38.91
N VAL A 133 9.57 -12.75 37.72
CA VAL A 133 8.50 -13.70 37.42
C VAL A 133 9.04 -15.13 37.42
N THR A 134 8.35 -16.03 38.11
CA THR A 134 8.74 -17.44 38.31
C THR A 134 7.70 -18.42 37.80
N GLY A 135 6.43 -18.02 37.68
CA GLY A 135 5.35 -18.91 37.30
C GLY A 135 4.16 -18.23 36.62
N ARG A 136 3.37 -19.03 35.90
CA ARG A 136 2.10 -18.64 35.26
C ARG A 136 1.07 -19.73 35.46
N LYS A 137 -0.13 -19.35 35.91
CA LYS A 137 -1.32 -20.22 35.98
C LYS A 137 -2.47 -19.59 35.20
N LEU A 138 -3.21 -20.41 34.47
CA LEU A 138 -4.47 -20.02 33.83
C LEU A 138 -5.61 -20.35 34.79
N ASP A 139 -6.47 -19.38 35.08
CA ASP A 139 -7.62 -19.50 35.98
C ASP A 139 -8.87 -19.00 35.26
N GLY A 140 -9.51 -19.87 34.48
CA GLY A 140 -10.67 -19.53 33.66
C GLY A 140 -10.36 -18.44 32.62
N ALA A 141 -10.95 -17.25 32.80
CA ALA A 141 -10.74 -16.08 31.93
C ALA A 141 -9.63 -15.14 32.42
N GLU A 142 -8.86 -15.53 33.44
CA GLU A 142 -7.81 -14.72 34.05
C GLU A 142 -6.47 -15.46 34.08
N ILE A 143 -5.37 -14.70 34.23
CA ILE A 143 -4.02 -15.20 34.41
C ILE A 143 -3.52 -14.81 35.80
N ILE A 144 -2.83 -15.75 36.44
CA ILE A 144 -2.09 -15.52 37.67
C ILE A 144 -0.60 -15.61 37.33
N ALA A 145 0.13 -14.51 37.52
CA ALA A 145 1.58 -14.49 37.48
C ALA A 145 2.13 -14.63 38.91
N GLU A 146 3.05 -15.59 39.07
CA GLU A 146 3.81 -15.79 40.31
C GLU A 146 5.19 -15.15 40.14
N TYR A 147 5.64 -14.42 41.14
CA TYR A 147 6.92 -13.73 41.11
C TYR A 147 7.56 -13.63 42.49
N THR A 148 8.87 -13.41 42.51
CA THR A 148 9.62 -13.06 43.72
C THR A 148 9.82 -11.54 43.73
N ASP A 149 9.45 -10.86 44.83
CA ASP A 149 9.64 -9.41 44.98
C ASP A 149 11.10 -9.03 45.31
N ALA A 150 11.38 -7.73 45.43
CA ALA A 150 12.72 -7.21 45.68
C ALA A 150 13.30 -7.68 47.03
N GLU A 151 12.44 -8.03 47.99
CA GLU A 151 12.79 -8.58 49.30
C GLU A 151 12.96 -10.10 49.30
N GLY A 152 12.78 -10.76 48.14
CA GLY A 152 12.91 -12.21 48.01
C GLY A 152 11.66 -13.00 48.42
N GLN A 153 10.51 -12.35 48.62
CA GLN A 153 9.27 -12.99 49.03
C GLN A 153 8.45 -13.43 47.81
N ALA A 154 7.84 -14.62 47.90
CA ALA A 154 6.93 -15.11 46.87
C ALA A 154 5.61 -14.32 46.90
N ARG A 155 5.21 -13.82 45.73
CA ARG A 155 4.00 -13.04 45.50
C ARG A 155 3.23 -13.59 44.31
N SER A 156 1.97 -13.19 44.21
CA SER A 156 1.15 -13.44 43.04
C SER A 156 0.30 -12.22 42.70
N ILE A 157 0.09 -12.02 41.40
CA ILE A 157 -0.77 -10.98 40.85
C ILE A 157 -1.70 -11.59 39.80
N ARG A 158 -2.95 -11.16 39.82
CA ARG A 158 -3.99 -11.56 38.89
C ARG A 158 -4.17 -10.51 37.81
N GLY A 159 -4.39 -10.93 36.58
CA GLY A 159 -4.88 -10.02 35.55
C GLY A 159 -5.49 -10.70 34.34
N SER A 160 -6.10 -9.90 33.48
CA SER A 160 -6.78 -10.40 32.27
C SER A 160 -5.80 -10.81 31.16
N TRP A 161 -4.58 -10.28 31.21
CA TRP A 161 -3.54 -10.46 30.20
C TRP A 161 -2.14 -10.57 30.81
N LEU A 162 -1.28 -11.39 30.19
CA LEU A 162 0.15 -11.49 30.52
C LEU A 162 0.99 -11.22 29.28
N ILE A 163 1.86 -10.21 29.33
CA ILE A 163 2.66 -9.78 28.19
C ILE A 163 4.14 -10.03 28.47
N GLY A 164 4.77 -10.85 27.63
CA GLY A 164 6.22 -11.06 27.64
C GLY A 164 6.94 -9.99 26.84
N ALA A 165 7.57 -9.05 27.54
CA ALA A 165 8.48 -8.03 27.01
C ALA A 165 9.89 -8.19 27.61
N ASP A 166 10.22 -9.41 28.03
CA ASP A 166 11.37 -9.81 28.86
C ASP A 166 12.60 -10.25 28.03
N GLY A 167 12.60 -9.92 26.75
CA GLY A 167 13.73 -10.04 25.85
C GLY A 167 13.99 -11.44 25.26
N LYS A 168 15.09 -11.58 24.52
CA LYS A 168 15.42 -12.79 23.74
C LYS A 168 15.44 -14.08 24.57
N ARG A 169 15.77 -14.02 25.86
CA ARG A 169 15.84 -15.17 26.76
C ARG A 169 14.74 -15.15 27.83
N GLY A 170 13.68 -14.38 27.59
CA GLY A 170 12.57 -14.17 28.51
C GLY A 170 11.89 -15.47 28.95
N ILE A 171 11.49 -15.49 30.22
CA ILE A 171 10.77 -16.61 30.85
C ILE A 171 9.41 -16.84 30.21
N VAL A 172 8.72 -15.79 29.77
CA VAL A 172 7.35 -15.90 29.25
C VAL A 172 7.33 -16.76 27.99
N ARG A 173 8.24 -16.52 27.04
CA ARG A 173 8.36 -17.42 25.88
C ARG A 173 8.95 -18.77 26.29
N LYS A 174 10.13 -18.77 26.92
CA LYS A 174 10.96 -19.98 27.06
C LYS A 174 10.38 -21.03 27.99
N HIS A 175 9.76 -20.60 29.08
CA HIS A 175 9.28 -21.51 30.12
C HIS A 175 7.77 -21.63 30.14
N PHE A 176 7.03 -20.61 29.70
CA PHE A 176 5.56 -20.70 29.68
C PHE A 176 5.03 -21.14 28.33
N LEU A 177 5.38 -20.47 27.22
CA LEU A 177 4.73 -20.73 25.94
C LEU A 177 5.41 -21.80 25.06
N GLU A 178 6.74 -21.93 25.10
CA GLU A 178 7.44 -22.99 24.35
C GLU A 178 6.97 -24.40 24.78
N PRO A 179 6.89 -24.74 26.08
CA PRO A 179 6.49 -26.08 26.51
C PRO A 179 4.98 -26.33 26.40
N THR A 180 4.13 -25.33 26.67
CA THR A 180 2.67 -25.56 26.74
C THR A 180 1.94 -25.32 25.43
N ALA A 181 2.47 -24.47 24.55
CA ALA A 181 1.80 -24.02 23.33
C ALA A 181 2.64 -24.13 22.06
N GLY A 182 3.90 -24.60 22.16
CA GLY A 182 4.80 -24.73 21.01
C GLY A 182 5.22 -23.40 20.38
N VAL A 183 5.03 -22.28 21.09
CA VAL A 183 5.40 -20.94 20.64
C VAL A 183 6.91 -20.78 20.74
N ARG A 184 7.62 -20.73 19.62
CA ARG A 184 9.08 -20.65 19.57
C ARG A 184 9.56 -19.72 18.46
N GLN A 185 10.75 -19.15 18.65
CA GLN A 185 11.42 -18.41 17.59
C GLN A 185 11.95 -19.35 16.51
N VAL A 186 11.53 -19.11 15.27
CA VAL A 186 11.94 -19.81 14.04
C VAL A 186 12.70 -18.84 13.12
N GLU A 187 13.38 -19.36 12.09
CA GLU A 187 14.03 -18.52 11.07
C GLU A 187 12.98 -17.61 10.40
N GLY A 188 13.30 -16.33 10.25
CA GLY A 188 12.43 -15.36 9.56
C GLY A 188 12.56 -15.42 8.04
N VAL A 189 12.24 -14.32 7.34
CA VAL A 189 12.25 -14.26 5.87
C VAL A 189 13.63 -14.46 5.22
N TYR A 190 14.70 -14.28 5.98
CA TYR A 190 16.04 -14.68 5.56
C TYR A 190 16.88 -15.17 6.74
N LYS A 191 17.82 -16.06 6.43
CA LYS A 191 18.77 -16.56 7.42
C LYS A 191 19.93 -15.59 7.57
N TYR A 192 20.23 -15.25 8.82
CA TYR A 192 21.44 -14.58 9.21
C TYR A 192 21.91 -15.16 10.53
N ASP A 193 23.19 -15.52 10.61
CA ASP A 193 23.86 -15.88 11.86
C ASP A 193 25.27 -15.28 11.80
N GLY A 194 25.60 -14.42 12.76
CA GLY A 194 26.91 -13.77 12.82
C GLY A 194 27.24 -13.32 14.23
N THR A 195 28.51 -13.40 14.59
CA THR A 195 29.00 -12.88 15.86
C THR A 195 29.72 -11.57 15.62
N TRP A 196 29.35 -10.55 16.38
CA TRP A 196 29.90 -9.20 16.29
C TRP A 196 30.40 -8.75 17.66
N VAL A 197 31.57 -8.13 17.71
CA VAL A 197 32.01 -7.43 18.91
C VAL A 197 31.48 -6.01 18.82
N ALA A 198 30.68 -5.60 19.81
CA ALA A 198 30.11 -4.26 19.87
C ALA A 198 30.65 -3.49 21.07
N ALA A 199 31.16 -2.30 20.80
CA ALA A 199 31.71 -1.38 21.79
C ALA A 199 30.99 -0.04 21.79
N ASN A 200 30.83 0.52 22.98
CA ASN A 200 30.39 1.90 23.20
C ASN A 200 31.54 2.68 23.79
N LEU A 201 31.91 3.77 23.13
CA LEU A 201 33.05 4.61 23.49
C LEU A 201 32.55 5.99 23.91
N LYS A 202 33.22 6.62 24.87
CA LYS A 202 33.09 8.04 25.17
C LYS A 202 34.38 8.75 24.83
N ILE A 203 34.27 9.81 24.03
CA ILE A 203 35.43 10.53 23.50
C ILE A 203 35.62 11.86 24.25
N SER A 204 36.81 12.02 24.82
CA SER A 204 37.29 13.29 25.36
C SER A 204 38.10 14.04 24.30
N LEU A 205 38.10 15.37 24.35
CA LEU A 205 38.82 16.17 23.37
C LEU A 205 40.29 16.33 23.79
N PRO A 206 41.26 15.96 22.94
CA PRO A 206 42.64 16.38 23.16
C PRO A 206 42.74 17.89 22.96
N THR A 207 43.55 18.57 23.77
CA THR A 207 43.76 20.02 23.69
C THR A 207 45.25 20.35 23.62
N PRO A 208 45.65 21.55 23.18
CA PRO A 208 47.05 21.99 23.27
C PRO A 208 47.62 21.95 24.70
N LYS A 209 46.77 21.98 25.74
CA LYS A 209 47.21 21.87 27.14
C LYS A 209 47.41 20.43 27.57
N THR A 210 46.48 19.52 27.23
CA THR A 210 46.55 18.11 27.65
C THR A 210 47.50 17.29 26.76
N HIS A 211 47.57 17.62 25.48
CA HIS A 211 48.36 16.92 24.46
C HIS A 211 49.20 17.90 23.64
N PRO A 212 50.17 18.62 24.24
CA PRO A 212 50.90 19.71 23.57
C PRO A 212 51.71 19.25 22.34
N LYS A 213 52.07 17.97 22.27
CA LYS A 213 52.86 17.39 21.19
C LYS A 213 52.01 16.83 20.03
N PHE A 214 50.69 16.92 20.07
CA PHE A 214 49.84 16.38 19.02
C PHE A 214 50.03 17.18 17.71
N PRO A 215 50.34 16.53 16.57
CA PRO A 215 50.89 17.21 15.40
C PRO A 215 49.92 18.16 14.71
N LEU A 216 48.60 18.01 14.87
CA LEU A 216 47.63 18.86 14.17
C LEU A 216 47.51 20.28 14.75
N TRP A 217 48.05 20.55 15.95
CA TRP A 217 48.05 21.89 16.53
C TRP A 217 48.87 22.89 15.72
N SER A 218 50.03 22.46 15.20
CA SER A 218 50.87 23.31 14.34
C SER A 218 50.21 23.65 13.00
N LEU A 219 49.18 22.89 12.62
CA LEU A 219 48.39 23.09 11.41
C LEU A 219 47.12 23.92 11.66
N GLY A 220 46.93 24.45 12.87
CA GLY A 220 45.81 25.31 13.23
C GLY A 220 44.48 24.57 13.47
N TYR A 221 44.51 23.26 13.74
CA TYR A 221 43.32 22.52 14.13
C TYR A 221 42.88 22.91 15.54
N THR A 222 41.56 23.07 15.73
CA THR A 222 40.97 23.18 17.06
C THR A 222 40.67 21.77 17.60
N PRO A 223 40.49 21.59 18.93
CA PRO A 223 40.07 20.31 19.51
C PRO A 223 38.83 19.70 18.82
N GLU A 224 37.87 20.52 18.44
CA GLU A 224 36.64 20.12 17.75
C GLU A 224 36.93 19.63 16.33
N LYS A 225 37.77 20.35 15.57
CA LYS A 225 38.19 19.90 14.23
C LYS A 225 38.97 18.59 14.28
N VAL A 226 39.76 18.36 15.33
CA VAL A 226 40.41 17.06 15.56
C VAL A 226 39.36 15.99 15.82
N TYR A 227 38.38 16.24 16.68
CA TYR A 227 37.30 15.29 16.92
C TYR A 227 36.54 14.94 15.63
N ASP A 228 36.10 15.94 14.87
CA ASP A 228 35.36 15.72 13.63
C ASP A 228 36.18 14.98 12.56
N LEU A 229 37.51 15.17 12.54
CA LEU A 229 38.41 14.47 11.62
C LEU A 229 38.55 12.97 11.93
N PHE A 230 38.65 12.59 13.20
CA PHE A 230 38.87 11.18 13.59
C PHE A 230 37.55 10.42 13.84
N TRP A 231 36.50 11.14 14.23
CA TRP A 231 35.19 10.60 14.59
C TRP A 231 34.10 11.27 13.74
N PRO A 232 34.10 11.09 12.41
CA PRO A 232 33.25 11.87 11.51
C PRO A 232 31.75 11.79 11.83
N THR A 233 31.00 12.79 11.36
CA THR A 233 29.54 12.81 11.49
C THR A 233 28.89 11.76 10.59
N GLY A 234 27.77 11.19 11.05
CA GLY A 234 27.04 10.16 10.33
C GLY A 234 27.23 8.78 10.95
N PHE A 235 26.64 7.79 10.29
CA PHE A 235 26.84 6.38 10.61
C PHE A 235 27.58 5.70 9.45
N HIS A 236 28.53 4.83 9.76
CA HIS A 236 29.54 4.33 8.84
C HIS A 236 29.56 2.81 8.85
N PHE A 237 29.28 2.22 7.70
CA PHE A 237 29.45 0.80 7.43
C PHE A 237 30.73 0.60 6.63
N GLY A 238 31.58 -0.33 7.08
CA GLY A 238 32.77 -0.74 6.34
C GLY A 238 32.57 -2.13 5.76
N SER A 239 32.94 -2.28 4.49
CA SER A 239 32.83 -3.53 3.74
C SER A 239 34.22 -4.08 3.38
N PRO A 240 34.35 -5.33 2.91
CA PRO A 240 35.65 -5.87 2.51
C PRO A 240 36.39 -5.01 1.46
N PRO A 241 37.75 -4.99 1.44
CA PRO A 241 38.67 -5.80 2.24
C PRO A 241 38.82 -5.28 3.69
N GLY A 242 38.70 -6.18 4.66
CA GLY A 242 38.64 -5.86 6.09
C GLY A 242 37.51 -6.61 6.79
N LYS A 243 37.41 -6.49 8.12
CA LYS A 243 36.24 -7.01 8.84
C LYS A 243 35.04 -6.09 8.54
N PRO A 244 33.87 -6.64 8.17
CA PRO A 244 32.64 -5.87 8.15
C PRO A 244 32.47 -5.12 9.47
N LEU A 245 32.16 -3.82 9.40
CA LEU A 245 32.00 -2.97 10.58
C LEU A 245 30.78 -2.05 10.44
N ALA A 246 30.22 -1.64 11.57
CA ALA A 246 29.16 -0.66 11.69
C ALA A 246 29.51 0.30 12.84
N SER A 247 29.67 1.59 12.57
CA SER A 247 30.23 2.53 13.55
C SER A 247 29.72 3.94 13.37
N GLY A 248 29.53 4.70 14.45
CA GLY A 248 29.07 6.08 14.33
C GLY A 248 28.72 6.74 15.64
N ARG A 249 28.41 8.04 15.57
CA ARG A 249 28.01 8.84 16.73
C ARG A 249 26.60 8.47 17.19
N PHE A 250 26.33 8.55 18.49
CA PHE A 250 24.97 8.42 19.04
C PHE A 250 24.75 9.29 20.27
N GLY A 251 23.48 9.53 20.62
CA GLY A 251 23.13 10.49 21.65
C GLY A 251 23.37 11.94 21.21
N PRO A 252 23.22 12.93 22.11
CA PRO A 252 23.51 14.32 21.79
C PRO A 252 24.98 14.51 21.40
N ASN A 253 25.26 15.40 20.45
CA ASN A 253 26.60 15.60 19.91
C ASN A 253 27.64 15.95 21.01
N GLU A 254 27.23 16.76 21.99
CA GLU A 254 28.05 17.14 23.15
C GLU A 254 28.43 15.96 24.06
N ALA A 255 27.66 14.87 24.02
CA ALA A 255 27.97 13.66 24.79
C ALA A 255 29.17 12.89 24.22
N ARG A 256 29.49 13.11 22.93
CA ARG A 256 30.63 12.50 22.21
C ARG A 256 30.71 10.99 22.40
N LEU A 257 29.57 10.31 22.24
CA LEU A 257 29.49 8.86 22.28
C LEU A 257 29.65 8.27 20.88
N TRP A 258 30.34 7.14 20.80
CA TRP A 258 30.61 6.43 19.55
C TRP A 258 30.32 4.94 19.71
N ARG A 259 29.51 4.38 18.80
CA ARG A 259 29.31 2.93 18.70
C ARG A 259 30.31 2.39 17.69
N HIS A 260 30.98 1.30 18.03
CA HIS A 260 31.91 0.59 17.14
C HIS A 260 31.61 -0.91 17.16
N GLU A 261 31.14 -1.46 16.05
CA GLU A 261 30.82 -2.88 15.90
C GLU A 261 31.62 -3.48 14.75
N PHE A 262 32.15 -4.69 14.92
CA PHE A 262 32.84 -5.42 13.85
C PHE A 262 32.58 -6.92 13.93
N ALA A 263 32.54 -7.58 12.77
CA ALA A 263 32.30 -9.01 12.66
C ALA A 263 33.48 -9.83 13.22
N GLN A 264 33.17 -10.85 14.02
CA GLN A 264 34.11 -11.82 14.60
C GLN A 264 33.44 -13.21 14.62
N ASN A 265 33.24 -13.82 13.44
CA ASN A 265 32.45 -15.05 13.30
C ASN A 265 33.11 -16.30 13.89
N ASP A 266 34.43 -16.28 14.09
CA ASP A 266 35.24 -17.30 14.75
C ASP A 266 35.38 -17.07 16.27
N TRP A 267 34.50 -16.25 16.86
CA TRP A 267 34.47 -15.97 18.30
C TRP A 267 34.45 -17.25 19.14
N ASN A 268 35.26 -17.27 20.19
CA ASN A 268 35.19 -18.23 21.27
C ASN A 268 35.32 -17.51 22.62
N ASP A 269 34.76 -18.09 23.68
CA ASP A 269 34.68 -17.43 25.00
C ASP A 269 36.03 -17.25 25.72
N SER A 270 37.15 -17.73 25.14
CA SER A 270 38.50 -17.45 25.65
C SER A 270 39.14 -16.19 25.05
N MET A 271 38.53 -15.59 24.01
CA MET A 271 39.00 -14.35 23.40
C MET A 271 38.68 -13.12 24.26
N ASP A 272 39.56 -12.13 24.26
CA ASP A 272 39.31 -10.84 24.90
C ASP A 272 38.69 -9.85 23.90
N SER A 273 37.45 -9.46 24.12
CA SER A 273 36.74 -8.53 23.23
C SER A 273 37.34 -7.12 23.23
N GLU A 274 37.92 -6.65 24.33
CA GLU A 274 38.55 -5.34 24.41
C GLU A 274 39.91 -5.33 23.71
N GLU A 275 40.70 -6.40 23.82
CA GLU A 275 41.94 -6.54 23.07
C GLU A 275 41.68 -6.49 21.55
N LEU A 276 40.70 -7.28 21.07
CA LEU A 276 40.27 -7.28 19.66
C LEU A 276 39.75 -5.91 19.21
N LEU A 277 39.04 -5.19 20.09
CA LEU A 277 38.58 -3.84 19.81
C LEU A 277 39.77 -2.93 19.54
N TRP A 278 40.80 -2.94 20.40
CA TRP A 278 41.97 -2.08 20.23
C TRP A 278 42.79 -2.45 19.00
N GLU A 279 42.97 -3.75 18.72
CA GLU A 279 43.60 -4.24 17.49
C GLU A 279 42.90 -3.68 16.24
N HIS A 280 41.57 -3.68 16.24
CA HIS A 280 40.77 -3.21 15.13
C HIS A 280 40.64 -1.69 15.05
N LEU A 281 40.52 -0.99 16.19
CA LEU A 281 40.23 0.44 16.26
C LEU A 281 41.47 1.31 16.08
N MET A 282 42.62 0.92 16.63
CA MET A 282 43.84 1.75 16.59
C MET A 282 44.32 2.11 15.17
N PRO A 283 44.27 1.21 14.17
CA PRO A 283 44.58 1.57 12.78
C PRO A 283 43.63 2.65 12.24
N LEU A 284 42.36 2.64 12.63
CA LEU A 284 41.35 3.62 12.21
C LEU A 284 41.55 4.98 12.87
N MET A 285 42.22 4.99 14.03
CA MET A 285 42.58 6.20 14.77
C MET A 285 43.88 6.84 14.27
N THR A 286 44.52 6.31 13.23
CA THR A 286 45.74 6.86 12.64
C THR A 286 45.47 7.35 11.22
N ARG A 287 45.77 8.62 10.94
CA ARG A 287 45.52 9.27 9.65
C ARG A 287 46.78 9.86 9.06
N LYS A 288 46.90 9.80 7.73
CA LYS A 288 47.97 10.45 6.95
C LYS A 288 47.50 11.69 6.18
N TYR A 289 46.18 11.84 6.04
CA TYR A 289 45.55 12.89 5.25
C TYR A 289 44.44 13.57 6.04
N ASP A 290 44.22 14.85 5.74
CA ASP A 290 43.09 15.61 6.24
C ASP A 290 41.76 15.23 5.56
N ASP A 291 40.69 15.93 5.92
CA ASP A 291 39.34 15.79 5.36
C ASP A 291 39.24 16.15 3.86
N LYS A 292 40.24 16.86 3.32
CA LYS A 292 40.36 17.24 1.90
C LYS A 292 41.35 16.37 1.14
N GLY A 293 41.87 15.30 1.75
CA GLY A 293 42.84 14.40 1.14
C GLY A 293 44.26 14.97 1.02
N ARG A 294 44.58 16.06 1.73
CA ARG A 294 45.94 16.64 1.74
C ARG A 294 46.79 15.92 2.79
N PRO A 295 48.04 15.53 2.46
CA PRO A 295 48.90 14.81 3.40
C PRO A 295 49.31 15.70 4.57
N PHE A 296 49.42 15.12 5.77
CA PHE A 296 49.96 15.84 6.92
C PHE A 296 51.47 16.03 6.77
N PRO A 297 52.00 17.25 7.01
CA PRO A 297 53.45 17.49 7.03
C PRO A 297 54.22 16.62 8.03
N SER A 298 53.55 16.14 9.10
CA SER A 298 54.12 15.23 10.09
C SER A 298 54.18 13.76 9.65
N GLY A 299 53.68 13.42 8.46
CA GLY A 299 53.54 12.04 7.98
C GLY A 299 52.24 11.40 8.43
N GLU A 300 52.10 11.15 9.74
CA GLU A 300 50.88 10.59 10.33
C GLU A 300 50.49 11.30 11.64
N ALA A 301 49.22 11.17 12.01
CA ALA A 301 48.65 11.64 13.25
C ALA A 301 47.72 10.57 13.82
N THR A 302 47.94 10.18 15.08
CA THR A 302 47.12 9.18 15.79
C THR A 302 46.35 9.82 16.92
N PHE A 303 45.03 9.65 16.93
CA PHE A 303 44.17 10.16 18.01
C PHE A 303 44.61 9.58 19.36
N PRO A 304 44.78 10.40 20.42
CA PRO A 304 45.29 9.90 21.70
C PRO A 304 44.37 8.84 22.33
N ARG A 305 44.94 7.69 22.70
CA ARG A 305 44.19 6.54 23.23
C ARG A 305 43.52 6.84 24.57
N ASP A 306 44.19 7.60 25.44
CA ASP A 306 43.69 8.03 26.75
C ASP A 306 42.49 8.99 26.65
N CYS A 307 42.21 9.53 25.45
CA CYS A 307 40.98 10.27 25.16
C CYS A 307 39.79 9.37 24.79
N ILE A 308 39.96 8.05 24.71
CA ILE A 308 38.93 7.08 24.33
C ILE A 308 38.60 6.19 25.54
N GLU A 309 37.44 6.42 26.15
CA GLU A 309 36.95 5.60 27.26
C GLU A 309 36.03 4.49 26.73
N VAL A 310 36.40 3.22 26.94
CA VAL A 310 35.54 2.06 26.64
C VAL A 310 34.48 1.94 27.74
N ARG A 311 33.25 2.33 27.43
CA ARG A 311 32.10 2.16 28.34
C ARG A 311 31.63 0.71 28.38
N ARG A 312 31.76 0.02 27.24
CA ARG A 312 31.45 -1.40 27.05
C ARG A 312 32.18 -1.93 25.83
N CYS A 313 32.58 -3.19 25.88
CA CYS A 313 32.93 -4.00 24.72
C CYS A 313 32.50 -5.45 24.97
N ARG A 314 31.63 -6.05 24.14
CA ARG A 314 31.19 -7.44 24.30
C ARG A 314 30.84 -8.11 22.96
N PRO A 315 30.99 -9.44 22.85
CA PRO A 315 30.46 -10.20 21.73
C PRO A 315 28.93 -10.30 21.78
N PHE A 316 28.31 -10.27 20.60
CA PHE A 316 26.89 -10.47 20.40
C PHE A 316 26.65 -11.44 19.23
N GLN A 317 25.86 -12.48 19.50
CA GLN A 317 25.37 -13.35 18.45
C GLN A 317 24.07 -12.79 17.88
N PHE A 318 24.18 -12.23 16.70
CA PHE A 318 23.08 -11.71 15.91
C PHE A 318 22.48 -12.80 15.03
N THR A 319 21.16 -12.86 15.04
CA THR A 319 20.38 -13.79 14.22
C THR A 319 19.07 -13.13 13.83
N HIS A 320 18.47 -13.56 12.73
CA HIS A 320 17.11 -13.15 12.39
C HIS A 320 16.12 -14.28 12.69
N LYS A 321 15.27 -14.06 13.70
CA LYS A 321 14.24 -15.02 14.10
C LYS A 321 12.96 -14.33 14.50
N VAL A 322 11.84 -14.99 14.29
CA VAL A 322 10.48 -14.51 14.63
C VAL A 322 9.71 -15.67 15.26
N VAL A 323 8.83 -15.39 16.21
CA VAL A 323 7.96 -16.43 16.79
C VAL A 323 7.01 -16.98 15.72
N ASN A 324 6.81 -18.30 15.74
CA ASN A 324 5.81 -18.97 14.90
C ASN A 324 4.36 -18.60 15.28
N LYS A 325 4.14 -18.14 16.51
CA LYS A 325 2.85 -17.68 17.02
C LYS A 325 3.10 -16.56 18.03
N TRP A 326 2.37 -15.44 17.90
CA TRP A 326 2.63 -14.23 18.70
C TRP A 326 1.96 -14.24 20.08
N PHE A 327 0.93 -15.06 20.25
CA PHE A 327 0.19 -15.19 21.49
C PHE A 327 -0.37 -16.60 21.64
N ASP A 328 -0.68 -16.99 22.87
CA ASP A 328 -1.48 -18.17 23.17
C ASP A 328 -2.48 -17.82 24.27
N ASP A 329 -3.77 -17.94 23.94
CA ASP A 329 -4.88 -17.50 24.77
C ASP A 329 -4.70 -16.06 25.26
N ARG A 330 -4.44 -15.84 26.55
CA ARG A 330 -4.27 -14.50 27.17
C ARG A 330 -2.81 -14.09 27.39
N THR A 331 -1.85 -14.87 26.87
CA THR A 331 -0.42 -14.58 26.99
C THR A 331 0.17 -14.16 25.64
N ILE A 332 0.81 -13.00 25.56
CA ILE A 332 1.26 -12.37 24.31
C ILE A 332 2.75 -12.05 24.39
N LEU A 333 3.49 -12.11 23.28
CA LEU A 333 4.91 -11.75 23.20
C LEU A 333 5.12 -10.51 22.35
N ILE A 334 5.98 -9.59 22.80
CA ILE A 334 6.38 -8.37 22.07
C ILE A 334 7.89 -8.13 22.16
N GLY A 335 8.43 -7.33 21.23
CA GLY A 335 9.85 -6.98 21.17
C GLY A 335 10.76 -8.21 20.99
N ASP A 336 11.92 -8.18 21.63
CA ASP A 336 12.94 -9.24 21.55
C ASP A 336 12.44 -10.64 21.99
N ALA A 337 11.35 -10.68 22.78
CA ALA A 337 10.68 -11.92 23.15
C ALA A 337 9.95 -12.56 21.95
N ALA A 338 9.52 -11.77 20.98
CA ALA A 338 8.85 -12.23 19.76
C ALA A 338 9.83 -12.35 18.57
N HIS A 339 10.67 -11.35 18.32
CA HIS A 339 11.55 -11.32 17.14
C HIS A 339 12.92 -10.74 17.46
N VAL A 340 13.93 -11.09 16.68
CA VAL A 340 15.28 -10.55 16.78
C VAL A 340 15.83 -10.26 15.39
N PHE A 341 16.66 -9.21 15.30
CA PHE A 341 17.23 -8.74 14.04
C PHE A 341 18.76 -8.75 14.07
N PRO A 342 19.41 -8.79 12.89
CA PRO A 342 20.81 -8.47 12.73
C PRO A 342 21.10 -6.98 13.03
N PRO A 343 22.39 -6.58 13.16
CA PRO A 343 22.74 -5.22 13.60
C PRO A 343 22.49 -4.14 12.53
N PHE A 344 22.14 -4.52 11.29
CA PHE A 344 22.13 -3.63 10.12
C PHE A 344 20.88 -2.77 9.96
N GLY A 345 20.64 -1.86 10.91
CA GLY A 345 19.57 -0.86 10.77
C GLY A 345 18.77 -0.58 12.04
N GLY A 346 19.17 -1.11 13.20
CA GLY A 346 18.57 -0.73 14.48
C GLY A 346 17.08 -1.11 14.66
N GLN A 347 16.63 -2.19 14.04
CA GLN A 347 15.19 -2.52 13.96
C GLN A 347 14.59 -3.18 15.21
N GLY A 348 15.41 -3.63 16.18
CA GLY A 348 14.92 -4.31 17.39
C GLY A 348 14.01 -3.41 18.25
N ILE A 349 14.54 -2.28 18.73
CA ILE A 349 13.76 -1.31 19.54
C ILE A 349 12.59 -0.76 18.72
N ALA A 350 12.83 -0.34 17.47
CA ALA A 350 11.80 0.22 16.62
C ALA A 350 10.61 -0.74 16.44
N SER A 351 10.87 -2.02 16.14
CA SER A 351 9.81 -3.03 16.01
C SER A 351 9.11 -3.32 17.34
N GLY A 352 9.83 -3.34 18.47
CA GLY A 352 9.22 -3.52 19.79
C GLY A 352 8.27 -2.38 20.20
N LEU A 353 8.61 -1.13 19.87
CA LEU A 353 7.73 0.04 20.06
C LEU A 353 6.43 -0.12 19.26
N ARG A 354 6.54 -0.52 17.99
CA ARG A 354 5.38 -0.76 17.12
C ARG A 354 4.51 -1.91 17.63
N ASP A 355 5.11 -3.02 18.10
CA ASP A 355 4.36 -4.14 18.69
C ASP A 355 3.46 -3.64 19.82
N ALA A 356 4.06 -2.87 20.73
CA ALA A 356 3.43 -2.36 21.93
C ALA A 356 2.32 -1.35 21.65
N GLN A 357 2.57 -0.32 20.83
CA GLN A 357 1.57 0.71 20.51
C GLN A 357 0.33 0.09 19.84
N GLN A 358 0.55 -0.80 18.86
CA GLN A 358 -0.55 -1.46 18.14
C GLN A 358 -1.31 -2.47 19.02
N LEU A 359 -0.64 -3.07 20.01
CA LEU A 359 -1.27 -4.00 20.95
C LEU A 359 -2.14 -3.26 21.99
N ALA A 360 -1.71 -2.09 22.46
CA ALA A 360 -2.35 -1.37 23.57
C ALA A 360 -3.84 -1.10 23.35
N TRP A 361 -4.21 -0.53 22.20
CA TRP A 361 -5.61 -0.21 21.91
C TRP A 361 -6.47 -1.45 21.70
N ARG A 362 -5.88 -2.56 21.23
CA ARG A 362 -6.57 -3.85 21.08
C ARG A 362 -6.87 -4.50 22.42
N LEU A 363 -5.93 -4.44 23.36
CA LEU A 363 -6.17 -4.91 24.72
C LEU A 363 -7.25 -4.07 25.42
N MET A 364 -7.20 -2.75 25.26
CA MET A 364 -8.24 -1.85 25.77
C MET A 364 -9.61 -2.20 25.17
N LEU A 365 -9.69 -2.35 23.85
CA LEU A 365 -10.91 -2.71 23.15
C LEU A 365 -11.49 -4.04 23.67
N LEU A 366 -10.65 -5.09 23.75
CA LEU A 366 -11.07 -6.41 24.22
C LEU A 366 -11.46 -6.44 25.71
N GLN A 367 -10.90 -5.55 26.53
CA GLN A 367 -11.25 -5.44 27.94
C GLN A 367 -12.60 -4.75 28.14
N ARG A 368 -12.89 -3.71 27.35
CA ARG A 368 -14.08 -2.86 27.53
C ARG A 368 -15.32 -3.38 26.82
N LEU A 369 -15.15 -4.21 25.80
CA LEU A 369 -16.28 -4.78 25.07
C LEU A 369 -17.06 -5.78 25.96
N PRO A 370 -18.38 -5.58 26.15
CA PRO A 370 -19.18 -6.37 27.08
C PRO A 370 -19.31 -7.86 26.69
N ASN A 371 -19.11 -8.20 25.42
CA ASN A 371 -19.26 -9.56 24.88
C ASN A 371 -18.03 -10.00 24.04
N ALA A 372 -16.81 -9.66 24.46
CA ALA A 372 -15.59 -10.13 23.81
C ALA A 372 -15.40 -11.65 23.97
N THR A 373 -16.10 -12.44 23.14
CA THR A 373 -15.96 -13.90 23.09
C THR A 373 -14.53 -14.28 22.72
N ARG A 374 -14.17 -15.54 23.01
CA ARG A 374 -12.88 -16.10 22.59
C ARG A 374 -12.63 -15.93 21.08
N SER A 375 -13.65 -16.08 20.24
CA SER A 375 -13.51 -15.92 18.78
C SER A 375 -13.16 -14.48 18.40
N ILE A 376 -13.87 -13.50 18.94
CA ILE A 376 -13.59 -12.07 18.71
C ILE A 376 -12.17 -11.72 19.14
N ARG A 377 -11.80 -12.18 20.34
CA ARG A 377 -10.48 -11.97 20.93
C ARG A 377 -9.39 -12.55 20.03
N ASP A 378 -9.53 -13.81 19.65
CA ASP A 378 -8.55 -14.50 18.83
C ASP A 378 -8.45 -13.84 17.44
N ASN A 379 -9.55 -13.33 16.87
CA ASN A 379 -9.56 -12.58 15.60
C ASN A 379 -8.81 -11.25 15.69
N VAL A 380 -9.08 -10.44 16.72
CA VAL A 380 -8.40 -9.14 16.92
C VAL A 380 -6.90 -9.33 17.11
N LEU A 381 -6.51 -10.33 17.92
CA LEU A 381 -5.11 -10.65 18.16
C LEU A 381 -4.44 -11.31 16.96
N GLN A 382 -5.17 -12.09 16.17
CA GLN A 382 -4.64 -12.69 14.93
C GLN A 382 -4.41 -11.63 13.85
N ALA A 383 -5.32 -10.66 13.71
CA ALA A 383 -5.13 -9.52 12.82
C ALA A 383 -3.89 -8.70 13.23
N TRP A 384 -3.72 -8.44 14.54
CA TRP A 384 -2.49 -7.85 15.07
C TRP A 384 -1.25 -8.68 14.72
N ALA A 385 -1.27 -9.99 14.99
CA ALA A 385 -0.13 -10.87 14.71
C ALA A 385 0.25 -10.88 13.22
N ARG A 386 -0.72 -10.83 12.31
CA ARG A 386 -0.49 -10.72 10.85
C ARG A 386 0.16 -9.39 10.48
N GLU A 387 -0.38 -8.28 10.98
CA GLU A 387 0.20 -6.93 10.78
C GLU A 387 1.63 -6.83 11.34
N ARG A 388 1.89 -7.47 12.50
CA ARG A 388 3.22 -7.50 13.11
C ARG A 388 4.20 -8.38 12.34
N ALA A 389 3.77 -9.56 11.89
CA ALA A 389 4.60 -10.42 11.03
C ALA A 389 5.02 -9.67 9.75
N TYR A 390 4.06 -9.04 9.06
CA TYR A 390 4.35 -8.22 7.88
C TYR A 390 5.34 -7.08 8.19
N SER A 391 5.12 -6.34 9.29
CA SER A 391 6.02 -5.24 9.69
C SER A 391 7.44 -5.74 9.97
N VAL A 392 7.57 -6.91 10.62
CA VAL A 392 8.86 -7.54 10.91
C VAL A 392 9.55 -7.98 9.63
N ASP A 393 8.82 -8.50 8.65
CA ASP A 393 9.36 -8.91 7.35
C ASP A 393 9.87 -7.71 6.54
N VAL A 394 9.12 -6.59 6.54
CA VAL A 394 9.58 -5.33 5.93
C VAL A 394 10.88 -4.85 6.58
N ALA A 395 10.94 -4.84 7.92
CA ALA A 395 12.14 -4.48 8.66
C ALA A 395 13.31 -5.45 8.38
N ALA A 396 13.03 -6.75 8.26
CA ALA A 396 14.01 -7.78 7.95
C ALA A 396 14.61 -7.59 6.57
N ASN A 397 13.80 -7.32 5.55
CA ASN A 397 14.26 -7.04 4.19
C ASN A 397 15.16 -5.80 4.13
N PHE A 398 14.82 -4.75 4.89
CA PHE A 398 15.70 -3.59 5.04
C PHE A 398 17.06 -3.98 5.67
N THR A 399 17.05 -4.79 6.73
CA THR A 399 18.29 -5.27 7.36
C THR A 399 19.11 -6.20 6.46
N LYS A 400 18.46 -6.99 5.59
CA LYS A 400 19.10 -7.86 4.60
C LYS A 400 19.87 -7.02 3.59
N PHE A 401 19.24 -6.00 3.03
CA PHE A 401 19.84 -5.08 2.06
C PHE A 401 21.08 -4.37 2.63
N ASN A 402 20.97 -3.76 3.82
CA ASN A 402 22.11 -3.11 4.48
C ASN A 402 23.21 -4.12 4.82
N GLY A 403 22.83 -5.33 5.24
CA GLY A 403 23.76 -6.42 5.51
C GLY A 403 24.52 -6.87 4.27
N GLN A 404 23.89 -6.90 3.09
CA GLN A 404 24.58 -7.24 1.83
C GLN A 404 25.64 -6.18 1.49
N LEU A 405 25.30 -4.90 1.56
CA LEU A 405 26.24 -3.81 1.32
C LEU A 405 27.41 -3.84 2.31
N CYS A 406 27.14 -4.05 3.60
CA CYS A 406 28.17 -4.10 4.64
C CYS A 406 29.07 -5.35 4.53
N ASN A 407 28.51 -6.54 4.27
CA ASN A 407 29.30 -7.77 4.25
C ASN A 407 29.99 -8.06 2.91
N HIS A 408 29.50 -7.51 1.79
CA HIS A 408 30.02 -7.81 0.45
C HIS A 408 30.59 -6.60 -0.31
N GLY A 409 30.27 -5.37 0.10
CA GLY A 409 30.73 -4.15 -0.56
C GLY A 409 29.95 -3.80 -1.84
N ASP A 410 30.56 -2.98 -2.70
CA ASP A 410 29.98 -2.56 -3.97
C ASP A 410 30.04 -3.70 -5.00
N THR A 411 28.96 -4.49 -5.08
CA THR A 411 28.80 -5.48 -6.15
C THR A 411 28.45 -4.78 -7.46
N TRP A 412 28.66 -5.44 -8.60
CA TRP A 412 28.24 -4.90 -9.90
C TRP A 412 26.76 -4.49 -9.94
N THR A 413 25.88 -5.24 -9.25
CA THR A 413 24.45 -4.93 -9.14
C THR A 413 24.20 -3.63 -8.36
N PHE A 414 24.89 -3.44 -7.24
CA PHE A 414 24.79 -2.20 -6.45
C PHE A 414 25.41 -1.02 -7.16
N TRP A 415 26.54 -1.21 -7.83
CA TRP A 415 27.15 -0.19 -8.68
C TRP A 415 26.16 0.27 -9.75
N LEU A 416 25.53 -0.65 -10.48
CA LEU A 416 24.53 -0.33 -11.50
C LEU A 416 23.35 0.44 -10.90
N MET A 417 22.81 -0.05 -9.78
CA MET A 417 21.67 0.58 -9.10
C MET A 417 21.99 2.02 -8.64
N ARG A 418 23.16 2.22 -8.02
CA ARG A 418 23.65 3.52 -7.58
C ARG A 418 23.82 4.51 -8.73
N ASN A 419 24.39 4.07 -9.85
CA ASN A 419 24.58 4.93 -11.03
C ASN A 419 23.24 5.30 -11.68
N ILE A 420 22.25 4.41 -11.66
CA ILE A 420 20.91 4.73 -12.14
C ILE A 420 20.20 5.69 -11.18
N ASP A 421 20.27 5.49 -9.85
CA ASP A 421 19.73 6.46 -8.87
C ASP A 421 20.38 7.84 -9.04
N TRP A 422 21.70 7.88 -9.23
CA TRP A 422 22.42 9.13 -9.52
C TRP A 422 21.92 9.81 -10.81
N ALA A 423 21.75 9.05 -11.89
CA ALA A 423 21.22 9.58 -13.15
C ALA A 423 19.78 10.11 -13.01
N ILE A 424 18.94 9.40 -12.25
CA ILE A 424 17.56 9.82 -11.91
C ILE A 424 17.58 11.14 -11.15
N ARG A 425 18.47 11.31 -10.17
CA ARG A 425 18.57 12.55 -9.37
C ARG A 425 19.02 13.77 -10.18
N LEU A 426 19.81 13.58 -11.25
CA LEU A 426 20.28 14.67 -12.10
C LEU A 426 19.24 15.21 -13.07
N ILE A 427 18.14 14.49 -13.27
CA ILE A 427 17.07 14.87 -14.19
C ILE A 427 15.88 15.36 -13.35
N PRO A 428 15.58 16.67 -13.31
CA PRO A 428 14.55 17.25 -12.45
C PRO A 428 13.16 16.62 -12.63
N PHE A 429 12.84 16.13 -13.83
CA PHE A 429 11.60 15.42 -14.12
C PHE A 429 11.41 14.16 -13.26
N PHE A 430 12.48 13.45 -12.91
CA PHE A 430 12.40 12.23 -12.11
C PHE A 430 12.50 12.48 -10.60
N SER A 431 12.87 13.69 -10.15
CA SER A 431 12.95 14.05 -8.74
C SER A 431 11.60 14.01 -8.00
N GLY A 432 10.48 14.01 -8.74
CA GLY A 432 9.13 13.86 -8.20
C GLY A 432 8.60 12.41 -8.17
N LEU A 433 9.39 11.40 -8.59
CA LEU A 433 8.96 10.01 -8.54
C LEU A 433 8.96 9.48 -7.10
N PRO A 434 7.92 8.71 -6.69
CA PRO A 434 7.78 8.22 -5.32
C PRO A 434 8.90 7.22 -4.98
N ASP A 435 9.51 7.41 -3.82
CA ASP A 435 10.52 6.53 -3.26
C ASP A 435 9.89 5.20 -2.80
N PRO A 436 10.42 4.03 -3.21
CA PRO A 436 9.81 2.74 -2.90
C PRO A 436 9.60 2.51 -1.40
N LEU A 437 10.56 2.88 -0.54
CA LEU A 437 10.44 2.72 0.91
C LEU A 437 9.33 3.60 1.48
N SER A 438 9.27 4.86 1.07
CA SER A 438 8.20 5.79 1.47
C SER A 438 6.82 5.34 0.97
N LYS A 439 6.74 4.73 -0.21
CA LYS A 439 5.52 4.19 -0.78
C LYS A 439 5.03 3.00 0.04
N THR A 440 5.92 2.08 0.41
CA THR A 440 5.60 0.97 1.31
C THR A 440 5.12 1.48 2.67
N GLU A 441 5.78 2.49 3.24
CA GLU A 441 5.36 3.10 4.50
C GLU A 441 3.99 3.81 4.41
N ALA A 442 3.68 4.45 3.28
CA ALA A 442 2.39 5.08 2.99
C ALA A 442 1.25 4.07 2.80
N LEU A 443 1.52 2.97 2.10
CA LEU A 443 0.57 1.87 1.94
C LEU A 443 0.27 1.19 3.28
N GLY A 444 1.21 1.18 4.22
CA GLY A 444 0.99 0.63 5.54
C GLY A 444 0.59 -0.85 5.47
N PHE A 445 -0.63 -1.16 5.90
CA PHE A 445 -1.18 -2.50 5.94
C PHE A 445 -2.15 -2.83 4.81
N THR A 446 -2.33 -1.99 3.78
CA THR A 446 -3.30 -2.23 2.70
C THR A 446 -3.19 -3.59 2.02
N THR A 447 -2.00 -4.22 2.06
CA THR A 447 -1.72 -5.53 1.45
C THR A 447 -1.76 -6.69 2.46
N VAL A 448 -2.08 -6.45 3.73
CA VAL A 448 -2.13 -7.48 4.77
C VAL A 448 -3.53 -8.09 4.80
N GLU A 449 -3.65 -9.29 4.24
CA GLU A 449 -4.89 -10.05 4.29
C GLU A 449 -5.32 -10.35 5.73
N GLY A 450 -6.58 -10.08 6.06
CA GLY A 450 -7.12 -10.25 7.41
C GLY A 450 -6.47 -9.33 8.46
N GLY A 451 -5.90 -8.20 8.05
CA GLY A 451 -5.55 -7.10 8.94
C GLY A 451 -6.79 -6.39 9.50
N PHE A 452 -6.61 -5.58 10.53
CA PHE A 452 -7.71 -4.89 11.22
C PHE A 452 -7.99 -3.53 10.57
N PHE A 453 -8.57 -3.57 9.37
CA PHE A 453 -9.01 -2.41 8.60
C PHE A 453 -9.99 -2.85 7.50
N SER A 454 -10.79 -1.90 7.04
CA SER A 454 -11.79 -2.09 6.00
C SER A 454 -11.17 -2.00 4.61
N SER A 455 -10.87 -3.15 3.99
CA SER A 455 -10.41 -3.19 2.59
C SER A 455 -11.45 -2.61 1.63
N LYS A 456 -12.75 -2.86 1.89
CA LYS A 456 -13.89 -2.30 1.15
C LYS A 456 -13.84 -0.77 1.09
N TYR A 457 -13.49 -0.13 2.20
CA TYR A 457 -13.45 1.33 2.33
C TYR A 457 -12.01 1.88 2.31
N SER A 458 -11.10 1.23 1.56
CA SER A 458 -9.73 1.70 1.31
C SER A 458 -8.88 1.94 2.59
N GLY A 459 -9.07 1.10 3.60
CA GLY A 459 -8.30 1.08 4.84
C GLY A 459 -6.90 0.47 4.70
N GLY A 460 -6.13 0.53 5.80
CA GLY A 460 -4.78 -0.01 5.92
C GLY A 460 -3.68 1.02 5.66
N GLY A 461 -3.99 2.11 4.95
CA GLY A 461 -3.04 3.19 4.67
C GLY A 461 -2.62 3.94 5.93
N ARG A 462 -1.40 4.49 5.93
CA ARG A 462 -0.85 5.21 7.08
C ARG A 462 -0.92 6.72 6.91
N LEU A 463 -1.45 7.41 7.93
CA LEU A 463 -1.61 8.86 7.92
C LEU A 463 -0.26 9.56 8.19
N PRO A 464 0.15 10.58 7.41
CA PRO A 464 1.34 11.37 7.74
C PRO A 464 1.11 12.28 8.94
N GLN A 465 2.15 12.50 9.74
CA GLN A 465 2.09 13.44 10.86
C GLN A 465 2.37 14.87 10.37
N VAL A 466 1.45 15.79 10.66
CA VAL A 466 1.56 17.22 10.34
C VAL A 466 1.33 18.08 11.57
N TYR A 467 1.60 19.38 11.48
CA TYR A 467 1.14 20.32 12.50
C TYR A 467 -0.28 20.80 12.21
N LEU A 468 -1.17 20.71 13.19
CA LEU A 468 -2.53 21.25 13.13
C LEU A 468 -2.65 22.43 14.10
N SER A 469 -3.45 23.42 13.71
CA SER A 469 -3.82 24.55 14.56
C SER A 469 -5.33 24.57 14.74
N SER A 470 -5.79 25.08 15.88
CA SER A 470 -7.17 25.52 16.09
C SER A 470 -7.18 26.97 16.56
N ARG A 471 -8.34 27.62 16.54
CA ARG A 471 -8.46 29.05 16.83
C ARG A 471 -8.00 29.36 18.26
N GLY A 472 -6.98 30.21 18.40
CA GLY A 472 -6.47 30.68 19.69
C GLY A 472 -5.51 29.72 20.39
N ASN A 473 -5.21 28.57 19.78
CA ASN A 473 -4.27 27.59 20.31
C ASN A 473 -2.97 27.58 19.49
N ASN A 474 -1.88 27.17 20.13
CA ASN A 474 -0.61 26.96 19.43
C ASN A 474 -0.69 25.73 18.52
N PRO A 475 0.07 25.70 17.42
CA PRO A 475 0.19 24.52 16.59
C PRO A 475 0.69 23.30 17.38
N GLU A 476 0.03 22.16 17.19
CA GLU A 476 0.42 20.88 17.78
C GLU A 476 0.58 19.81 16.70
N LEU A 477 1.33 18.75 17.00
CA LEU A 477 1.42 17.60 16.11
C LEU A 477 0.05 16.91 16.02
N SER A 478 -0.36 16.55 14.81
CA SER A 478 -1.66 15.95 14.50
C SER A 478 -1.97 14.75 15.37
N ASP A 479 -0.97 13.98 15.74
CA ASP A 479 -1.11 12.79 16.57
C ASP A 479 -1.64 13.11 17.95
N LEU A 480 -1.15 14.18 18.59
CA LEU A 480 -1.60 14.59 19.92
C LEU A 480 -3.07 15.01 19.92
N ILE A 481 -3.53 15.60 18.81
CA ILE A 481 -4.92 16.01 18.60
C ILE A 481 -5.81 14.81 18.26
N LEU A 482 -5.34 13.93 17.37
CA LEU A 482 -6.11 12.81 16.83
C LEU A 482 -6.07 11.57 17.74
N GLN A 483 -5.19 11.49 18.73
CA GLN A 483 -5.10 10.36 19.65
C GLN A 483 -6.41 10.22 20.45
N PRO A 484 -7.04 9.03 20.44
CA PRO A 484 -8.20 8.78 21.28
C PRO A 484 -7.77 8.57 22.73
N LYS A 485 -8.62 8.99 23.69
CA LYS A 485 -8.36 8.81 25.13
C LYS A 485 -8.91 7.51 25.69
N ASN A 486 -10.10 7.10 25.28
CA ASN A 486 -10.83 5.97 25.89
C ASN A 486 -11.41 5.00 24.85
N THR A 487 -11.02 5.16 23.58
CA THR A 487 -11.61 4.46 22.44
C THR A 487 -10.51 3.90 21.54
N ALA A 488 -10.84 2.89 20.74
CA ALA A 488 -9.89 2.25 19.84
C ALA A 488 -9.58 3.11 18.60
N MET A 489 -10.53 4.01 18.26
CA MET A 489 -10.49 4.80 17.05
C MET A 489 -10.98 6.24 17.30
N THR A 490 -10.59 7.12 16.37
CA THR A 490 -10.97 8.52 16.25
C THR A 490 -11.72 8.68 14.93
N LEU A 491 -12.84 9.41 14.95
CA LEU A 491 -13.58 9.77 13.74
C LEU A 491 -13.16 11.17 13.31
N LEU A 492 -12.35 11.24 12.25
CA LEU A 492 -11.92 12.48 11.64
C LEU A 492 -12.92 12.92 10.56
N VAL A 493 -13.55 14.07 10.77
CA VAL A 493 -14.55 14.68 9.90
C VAL A 493 -13.90 15.80 9.11
N ILE A 494 -13.86 15.67 7.79
CA ILE A 494 -13.34 16.68 6.87
C ILE A 494 -14.50 17.61 6.51
N ALA A 495 -14.51 18.81 7.08
CA ALA A 495 -15.51 19.83 6.85
C ALA A 495 -14.99 20.89 5.87
N GLU A 496 -15.82 21.26 4.89
CA GLU A 496 -15.55 22.41 4.02
C GLU A 496 -16.13 23.68 4.65
N ASP A 497 -17.37 24.05 4.33
CA ASP A 497 -17.92 25.35 4.73
C ASP A 497 -18.78 25.30 6.02
N ASP A 498 -19.32 24.14 6.39
CA ASP A 498 -20.18 23.97 7.59
C ASP A 498 -19.69 22.84 8.52
N PRO A 499 -18.73 23.13 9.41
CA PRO A 499 -18.24 22.19 10.43
C PRO A 499 -19.32 21.67 11.38
N ALA A 500 -20.34 22.47 11.68
CA ALA A 500 -21.38 22.10 12.64
C ALA A 500 -22.32 21.05 12.04
N ALA A 501 -22.76 21.25 10.79
CA ALA A 501 -23.55 20.24 10.08
C ALA A 501 -22.78 18.93 9.87
N ALA A 502 -21.51 19.01 9.50
CA ALA A 502 -20.66 17.82 9.33
C ALA A 502 -20.50 17.03 10.64
N SER A 503 -20.33 17.74 11.77
CA SER A 503 -20.31 17.14 13.10
C SER A 503 -21.62 16.43 13.44
N ALA A 504 -22.76 17.08 13.20
CA ALA A 504 -24.07 16.50 13.46
C ALA A 504 -24.33 15.23 12.63
N GLN A 505 -23.86 15.19 11.38
CA GLN A 505 -23.92 13.98 10.55
C GLN A 505 -23.07 12.85 11.11
N ALA A 506 -21.86 13.14 11.60
CA ALA A 506 -20.99 12.16 12.24
C ALA A 506 -21.63 11.55 13.49
N VAL A 507 -22.20 12.38 14.37
CA VAL A 507 -22.91 11.90 15.57
C VAL A 507 -24.11 11.03 15.19
N LYS A 508 -24.93 11.47 14.23
CA LYS A 508 -26.07 10.69 13.73
C LYS A 508 -25.63 9.34 13.15
N ALA A 509 -24.45 9.29 12.50
CA ALA A 509 -23.94 8.05 11.92
C ALA A 509 -23.53 7.06 13.01
N LEU A 510 -22.84 7.52 14.06
CA LEU A 510 -22.50 6.68 15.22
C LEU A 510 -23.77 6.12 15.90
N ASP A 511 -24.78 6.97 16.09
CA ASP A 511 -26.05 6.56 16.70
C ASP A 511 -26.79 5.52 15.85
N LYS A 512 -26.87 5.74 14.53
CA LYS A 512 -27.52 4.79 13.60
C LYS A 512 -26.76 3.46 13.51
N ALA A 513 -25.44 3.53 13.50
CA ALA A 513 -24.56 2.37 13.45
C ALA A 513 -24.52 1.61 14.79
N GLN A 514 -25.00 2.18 15.90
CA GLN A 514 -24.94 1.56 17.23
C GLN A 514 -23.52 1.12 17.62
N VAL A 515 -22.53 1.95 17.30
CA VAL A 515 -21.13 1.68 17.60
C VAL A 515 -20.90 1.72 19.11
N ASP A 516 -20.25 0.69 19.64
CA ASP A 516 -19.87 0.64 21.06
C ASP A 516 -18.89 1.77 21.39
N GLU A 517 -19.06 2.43 22.55
CA GLU A 517 -18.22 3.57 22.95
C GLU A 517 -16.74 3.19 23.09
N ALA A 518 -16.40 1.93 23.37
CA ALA A 518 -15.02 1.46 23.39
C ALA A 518 -14.35 1.49 22.00
N VAL A 519 -15.15 1.44 20.93
CA VAL A 519 -14.70 1.52 19.54
C VAL A 519 -14.49 2.99 19.15
N ILE A 520 -15.58 3.78 19.14
CA ILE A 520 -15.58 5.21 18.86
C ILE A 520 -16.62 5.86 19.77
N SER A 521 -16.25 6.97 20.42
CA SER A 521 -17.15 7.78 21.22
C SER A 521 -17.36 9.14 20.56
N ARG A 522 -18.39 9.87 20.99
CA ARG A 522 -18.64 11.26 20.54
C ARG A 522 -17.47 12.19 20.85
N ASP A 523 -16.78 11.97 21.98
CA ASP A 523 -15.60 12.73 22.39
C ASP A 523 -14.36 12.42 21.54
N SER A 524 -14.40 11.37 20.73
CA SER A 524 -13.35 10.99 19.78
C SER A 524 -13.63 11.51 18.36
N ILE A 525 -14.61 12.39 18.17
CA ILE A 525 -14.83 13.09 16.90
C ILE A 525 -13.86 14.28 16.81
N ARG A 526 -13.16 14.41 15.68
CA ARG A 526 -12.26 15.53 15.38
C ARG A 526 -12.65 16.15 14.05
N ILE A 527 -12.73 17.48 13.99
CA ILE A 527 -13.19 18.17 12.79
C ILE A 527 -12.03 18.95 12.21
N VAL A 528 -11.77 18.72 10.92
CA VAL A 528 -10.66 19.33 10.19
C VAL A 528 -11.17 20.03 8.94
N CYS A 529 -10.68 21.25 8.71
CA CYS A 529 -10.84 21.97 7.46
C CYS A 529 -9.52 22.01 6.68
N SER A 530 -9.60 22.10 5.36
CA SER A 530 -8.43 22.21 4.49
C SER A 530 -7.71 23.56 4.60
N ASN A 531 -8.46 24.61 4.95
CA ASN A 531 -7.99 25.98 5.12
C ASN A 531 -8.25 26.48 6.55
N PRO A 532 -7.53 27.52 7.00
CA PRO A 532 -7.80 28.19 8.27
C PRO A 532 -9.28 28.61 8.39
N TYR A 533 -9.94 28.11 9.43
CA TYR A 533 -11.34 28.41 9.70
C TYR A 533 -11.48 29.54 10.72
N VAL A 534 -12.13 30.63 10.32
CA VAL A 534 -12.31 31.87 11.13
C VAL A 534 -13.74 31.99 11.69
N GLY A 535 -14.63 31.08 11.32
CA GLY A 535 -16.02 31.09 11.76
C GLY A 535 -16.17 30.99 13.29
N THR A 536 -17.33 31.39 13.79
CA THR A 536 -17.74 31.20 15.19
C THR A 536 -18.64 29.98 15.28
N PRO A 537 -18.15 28.80 15.68
CA PRO A 537 -19.05 27.69 15.92
C PRO A 537 -19.41 27.61 17.41
N ASN A 538 -20.63 27.12 17.65
CA ASN A 538 -21.21 26.77 18.95
C ASN A 538 -20.31 25.78 19.73
N ASN A 539 -19.28 26.26 20.44
CA ASN A 539 -18.36 25.44 21.27
C ASN A 539 -17.63 24.28 20.53
N LEU A 540 -17.50 24.35 19.20
CA LEU A 540 -16.87 23.29 18.41
C LEU A 540 -15.40 23.64 18.12
N GLU A 541 -14.47 22.76 18.48
CA GLU A 541 -13.07 22.94 18.09
C GLU A 541 -12.85 22.41 16.67
N VAL A 542 -12.34 23.30 15.78
CA VAL A 542 -12.05 23.00 14.38
C VAL A 542 -10.57 23.16 14.14
N TYR A 543 -9.95 22.11 13.62
CA TYR A 543 -8.52 22.07 13.31
C TYR A 543 -8.26 22.31 11.83
N TYR A 544 -7.08 22.79 11.48
CA TYR A 544 -6.63 22.93 10.10
C TYR A 544 -5.10 22.77 10.03
N PRO A 545 -4.54 22.32 8.89
CA PRO A 545 -3.10 22.25 8.74
C PRO A 545 -2.43 23.61 8.91
N THR A 546 -1.43 23.66 9.78
CA THR A 546 -0.77 24.91 10.15
C THR A 546 0.07 25.44 8.98
N PRO A 547 -0.12 26.69 8.53
CA PRO A 547 0.72 27.27 7.50
C PRO A 547 2.21 27.29 7.88
N ILE A 548 3.09 27.05 6.90
CA ILE A 548 4.55 27.03 7.09
C ILE A 548 5.06 28.35 7.66
N GLU A 549 4.49 29.47 7.23
CA GLU A 549 4.81 30.81 7.71
C GLU A 549 4.62 30.91 9.22
N HIS A 550 3.46 30.45 9.72
CA HIS A 550 3.17 30.45 11.16
C HIS A 550 4.13 29.55 11.94
N LEU A 551 4.40 28.32 11.46
CA LEU A 551 5.39 27.43 12.07
C LEU A 551 6.79 28.06 12.14
N SER A 552 7.18 28.78 11.09
CA SER A 552 8.48 29.47 11.03
C SER A 552 8.58 30.59 12.06
N THR A 553 7.49 31.34 12.31
CA THR A 553 7.47 32.35 13.39
C THR A 553 7.66 31.77 14.78
N LEU A 554 7.32 30.49 14.98
CA LEU A 554 7.48 29.77 16.25
C LEU A 554 8.83 29.05 16.35
N GLY A 555 9.71 29.21 15.36
CA GLY A 555 11.03 28.55 15.34
C GLY A 555 10.97 27.05 15.06
N VAL A 556 9.86 26.53 14.54
CA VAL A 556 9.75 25.12 14.14
C VAL A 556 10.62 24.88 12.91
N THR A 557 11.51 23.90 12.99
CA THR A 557 12.36 23.51 11.85
C THR A 557 11.53 22.76 10.82
N ILE A 558 11.34 23.37 9.64
CA ILE A 558 10.59 22.78 8.54
C ILE A 558 11.48 21.80 7.77
N ARG A 559 11.06 20.53 7.72
CA ARG A 559 11.83 19.47 7.05
C ARG A 559 11.63 19.51 5.53
N PRO A 560 12.62 19.10 4.73
CA PRO A 560 12.43 18.95 3.29
C PRO A 560 11.26 18.01 2.98
N LEU A 561 10.50 18.31 1.92
CA LEU A 561 9.26 17.63 1.49
C LEU A 561 8.03 17.79 2.42
N TYR A 562 8.19 18.34 3.62
CA TYR A 562 7.05 18.64 4.49
C TYR A 562 6.14 19.70 3.85
N LYS A 563 4.85 19.39 3.76
CA LYS A 563 3.78 20.35 3.42
C LYS A 563 2.60 20.14 4.36
N PRO A 564 1.94 21.21 4.85
CA PRO A 564 0.75 21.07 5.69
C PRO A 564 -0.36 20.24 5.02
N SER A 565 -0.51 20.36 3.70
CA SER A 565 -1.48 19.59 2.92
C SER A 565 -1.20 18.08 2.85
N ASN A 566 -0.04 17.61 3.33
CA ASN A 566 0.30 16.18 3.32
C ASN A 566 -0.74 15.34 4.08
N LEU A 567 -1.41 15.90 5.08
CA LEU A 567 -2.53 15.23 5.77
C LEU A 567 -3.56 14.65 4.80
N PHE A 568 -3.92 15.41 3.77
CA PHE A 568 -4.97 15.05 2.82
C PHE A 568 -4.47 14.17 1.67
N THR A 569 -3.16 13.98 1.52
CA THR A 569 -2.58 13.19 0.41
C THR A 569 -2.89 11.69 0.48
N ARG A 570 -3.48 11.23 1.59
CA ARG A 570 -3.94 9.84 1.77
C ARG A 570 -5.43 9.67 1.47
N PHE A 571 -6.13 10.75 1.14
CA PHE A 571 -7.57 10.76 0.96
C PHE A 571 -7.93 11.11 -0.49
N SER A 572 -9.09 10.63 -0.93
CA SER A 572 -9.72 11.15 -2.14
C SER A 572 -10.26 12.55 -1.86
N PRO A 573 -10.33 13.46 -2.84
CA PRO A 573 -10.99 14.77 -2.68
C PRO A 573 -12.44 14.69 -2.19
N ARG A 574 -13.08 13.52 -2.38
CA ARG A 574 -14.46 13.25 -1.95
C ARG A 574 -14.58 12.68 -0.54
N THR A 575 -13.48 12.30 0.09
CA THR A 575 -13.51 11.78 1.45
C THR A 575 -14.05 12.87 2.39
N ARG A 576 -15.02 12.51 3.22
CA ARG A 576 -15.62 13.39 4.24
C ARG A 576 -15.45 12.85 5.65
N PHE A 577 -15.30 11.54 5.79
CA PHE A 577 -15.10 10.88 7.06
C PHE A 577 -13.92 9.90 6.95
N VAL A 578 -13.06 9.91 7.96
CA VAL A 578 -11.91 9.04 8.08
C VAL A 578 -11.99 8.37 9.44
N VAL A 579 -12.16 7.05 9.44
CA VAL A 579 -12.09 6.25 10.66
C VAL A 579 -10.62 5.91 10.89
N LEU A 580 -10.02 6.46 11.96
CA LEU A 580 -8.59 6.37 12.24
C LEU A 580 -8.36 5.51 13.49
N ARG A 581 -7.47 4.52 13.41
CA ARG A 581 -7.04 3.74 14.57
C ARG A 581 -6.17 4.58 15.51
N ALA A 582 -6.11 4.19 16.78
CA ALA A 582 -5.24 4.81 17.79
C ALA A 582 -3.72 4.72 17.50
N ASP A 583 -3.32 3.94 16.49
CA ASP A 583 -1.94 3.84 15.99
C ASP A 583 -1.74 4.55 14.63
N PHE A 584 -2.70 5.40 14.24
CA PHE A 584 -2.68 6.27 13.05
C PHE A 584 -2.68 5.55 11.69
N PHE A 585 -3.14 4.30 11.68
CA PHE A 585 -3.55 3.61 10.46
C PHE A 585 -5.03 3.89 10.19
N ILE A 586 -5.35 4.13 8.92
CA ILE A 586 -6.72 4.35 8.46
C ILE A 586 -7.46 3.01 8.58
N PHE A 587 -8.53 2.97 9.35
CA PHE A 587 -9.45 1.84 9.36
C PHE A 587 -10.29 1.83 8.09
N GLY A 588 -10.87 2.97 7.71
CA GLY A 588 -11.68 3.12 6.51
C GLY A 588 -11.96 4.59 6.16
N LEU A 589 -12.34 4.82 4.90
CA LEU A 589 -12.64 6.13 4.33
C LEU A 589 -14.07 6.12 3.81
N ALA A 590 -14.85 7.14 4.20
CA ALA A 590 -16.22 7.32 3.73
C ALA A 590 -16.43 8.71 3.13
N LYS A 591 -17.20 8.76 2.03
CA LYS A 591 -17.52 9.99 1.29
C LYS A 591 -18.79 10.67 1.81
N ASN A 592 -19.68 9.92 2.43
CA ASN A 592 -20.96 10.41 2.91
C ASN A 592 -21.45 9.64 4.14
N TYR A 593 -22.56 10.10 4.70
CA TYR A 593 -23.20 9.52 5.88
C TYR A 593 -23.51 8.01 5.73
N LEU A 594 -23.99 7.57 4.56
CA LEU A 594 -24.37 6.16 4.36
C LEU A 594 -23.15 5.25 4.29
N GLU A 595 -22.11 5.67 3.54
CA GLU A 595 -20.82 4.97 3.52
C GLU A 595 -20.22 4.91 4.94
N LEU A 596 -20.31 5.99 5.72
CA LEU A 596 -19.81 6.00 7.11
C LEU A 596 -20.58 4.99 7.98
N VAL A 597 -21.91 4.95 7.90
CA VAL A 597 -22.70 3.95 8.65
C VAL A 597 -22.32 2.51 8.27
N GLY A 598 -22.00 2.26 6.99
CA GLY A 598 -21.53 0.96 6.52
C GLY A 598 -20.08 0.61 6.84
N ASP A 599 -19.20 1.62 6.94
CA ASP A 599 -17.79 1.46 7.28
C ASP A 599 -17.57 1.34 8.80
N LEU A 600 -18.40 2.01 9.60
CA LEU A 600 -18.30 1.94 11.05
C LEU A 600 -18.39 0.48 11.51
N PRO A 601 -17.44 0.01 12.36
CA PRO A 601 -17.49 -1.33 12.94
C PRO A 601 -18.56 -1.38 14.03
N SER A 602 -19.80 -1.28 13.57
CA SER A 602 -21.08 -1.16 14.27
C SER A 602 -21.47 -2.38 15.07
N SER A 603 -20.81 -3.52 14.86
CA SER A 603 -21.21 -4.76 15.50
C SER A 603 -20.04 -5.71 15.71
N THR A 604 -20.20 -6.50 16.77
CA THR A 604 -19.60 -7.82 17.00
C THR A 604 -19.35 -8.61 15.71
N HIS A 605 -20.20 -8.42 14.69
CA HIS A 605 -20.16 -9.06 13.39
C HIS A 605 -18.91 -8.71 12.54
N TYR A 606 -18.39 -7.47 12.53
CA TYR A 606 -17.13 -7.18 11.82
C TYR A 606 -15.93 -7.86 12.49
N MET A 607 -15.89 -7.84 13.83
CA MET A 607 -14.85 -8.53 14.60
C MET A 607 -14.93 -10.06 14.51
N LEU A 608 -16.12 -10.61 14.20
CA LEU A 608 -16.33 -12.03 13.90
C LEU A 608 -15.96 -12.39 12.45
N ARG A 609 -16.21 -11.51 11.46
CA ARG A 609 -15.93 -11.74 10.03
C ARG A 609 -14.45 -11.81 9.65
N LEU A 610 -13.53 -11.30 10.47
CA LEU A 610 -12.08 -11.37 10.21
C LEU A 610 -11.52 -12.80 10.07
N TYR A 611 -12.34 -13.83 10.33
CA TYR A 611 -11.98 -15.24 10.24
C TYR A 611 -12.69 -16.02 9.12
N ASP A 612 -13.81 -15.53 8.57
CA ASP A 612 -14.64 -16.33 7.64
C ASP A 612 -14.11 -16.34 6.19
N SER A 613 -12.98 -15.67 5.95
CA SER A 613 -12.18 -15.78 4.73
C SER A 613 -10.84 -16.47 5.06
N GLY A 614 -10.77 -17.79 4.90
CA GLY A 614 -9.49 -18.52 4.85
C GLY A 614 -9.43 -19.79 5.70
N GLY A 615 -9.77 -20.92 5.09
CA GLY A 615 -9.50 -22.24 5.64
C GLY A 615 -8.01 -22.59 5.66
N ARG A 616 -7.63 -23.37 6.68
CA ARG A 616 -6.41 -24.18 6.85
C ARG A 616 -5.07 -23.45 6.95
N ASN A 617 -4.44 -23.65 8.11
CA ASN A 617 -2.99 -23.60 8.33
C ASN A 617 -2.26 -24.34 7.20
N GLU A 618 -1.62 -23.62 6.28
CA GLU A 618 -0.46 -24.12 5.53
C GLU A 618 0.31 -22.94 4.89
N SER A 619 1.60 -22.86 5.27
CA SER A 619 2.71 -22.09 4.68
C SER A 619 2.43 -20.73 4.00
N VAL A 620 2.51 -19.65 4.78
CA VAL A 620 2.71 -18.25 4.32
C VAL A 620 4.17 -18.04 3.86
N LYS A 621 4.67 -18.81 2.89
CA LYS A 621 6.06 -18.69 2.43
C LYS A 621 6.25 -18.00 1.07
N ASP A 622 5.23 -17.95 0.21
CA ASP A 622 5.50 -17.65 -1.21
C ASP A 622 4.95 -16.31 -1.75
N ALA A 623 4.16 -15.54 -0.99
CA ALA A 623 3.57 -14.28 -1.50
C ALA A 623 4.43 -13.02 -1.25
N ALA A 624 5.26 -12.99 -0.20
CA ALA A 624 6.01 -11.79 0.19
C ALA A 624 7.42 -11.70 -0.44
N CYS A 625 7.95 -12.80 -0.97
CA CYS A 625 9.35 -12.86 -1.41
C CYS A 625 9.57 -12.30 -2.83
N GLY A 626 8.53 -12.20 -3.67
CA GLY A 626 8.66 -11.80 -5.07
C GLY A 626 8.59 -10.29 -5.33
N TYR A 627 8.05 -9.49 -4.40
CA TYR A 627 7.67 -8.10 -4.69
C TYR A 627 8.76 -7.06 -4.39
N ALA A 628 9.68 -7.28 -3.45
CA ALA A 628 10.65 -6.24 -3.05
C ALA A 628 11.95 -6.23 -3.90
N GLU A 629 12.49 -7.40 -4.26
CA GLU A 629 13.73 -7.49 -5.05
C GLU A 629 13.47 -7.43 -6.57
N ALA A 630 12.36 -7.99 -7.06
CA ALA A 630 12.07 -8.04 -8.49
C ALA A 630 11.48 -6.73 -9.05
N GLU A 631 10.64 -6.00 -8.31
CA GLU A 631 10.13 -4.68 -8.74
C GLU A 631 11.24 -3.64 -8.76
N SER A 632 12.12 -3.62 -7.75
CA SER A 632 13.23 -2.67 -7.68
C SER A 632 14.17 -2.81 -8.89
N PHE A 633 14.39 -4.03 -9.39
CA PHE A 633 15.23 -4.30 -10.55
C PHE A 633 14.47 -4.17 -11.89
N LYS A 634 13.20 -4.61 -11.97
CA LYS A 634 12.35 -4.48 -13.17
C LYS A 634 11.97 -3.04 -13.46
N VAL A 635 11.60 -2.28 -12.45
CA VAL A 635 11.29 -0.85 -12.58
C VAL A 635 12.54 -0.07 -12.98
N LEU A 636 13.73 -0.48 -12.54
CA LEU A 636 15.01 0.13 -12.91
C LEU A 636 15.48 -0.23 -14.33
N LEU A 637 15.27 -1.46 -14.79
CA LEU A 637 15.57 -1.90 -16.16
C LEU A 637 14.59 -1.32 -17.19
N LEU A 638 13.30 -1.25 -16.86
CA LEU A 638 12.29 -0.55 -17.68
C LEU A 638 12.55 0.96 -17.77
N ARG A 639 13.29 1.55 -16.81
CA ARG A 639 13.63 2.99 -16.74
C ARG A 639 14.76 3.45 -17.67
N VAL A 640 15.60 2.55 -18.21
CA VAL A 640 16.77 2.95 -19.04
C VAL A 640 16.61 2.61 -20.52
N GLY A 641 15.47 2.02 -20.94
CA GLY A 641 15.24 1.68 -22.35
C GLY A 641 16.28 0.73 -22.94
N ALA A 642 16.95 -0.06 -22.10
CA ALA A 642 17.96 -1.03 -22.52
C ALA A 642 17.42 -2.44 -22.24
N LEU A 643 17.27 -3.21 -23.33
CA LEU A 643 16.84 -4.60 -23.45
C LEU A 643 15.33 -4.79 -23.74
N SER A 644 15.06 -5.29 -24.94
CA SER A 644 13.77 -5.82 -25.38
C SER A 644 13.42 -7.10 -24.60
N ASN A 645 12.12 -7.37 -24.47
CA ASN A 645 11.46 -8.42 -23.68
C ASN A 645 11.86 -9.90 -23.94
N THR A 646 13.02 -10.21 -24.52
CA THR A 646 13.37 -11.57 -24.96
C THR A 646 14.49 -12.27 -24.18
N GLU A 647 15.16 -11.65 -23.20
CA GLU A 647 16.34 -12.30 -22.54
C GLU A 647 16.38 -12.24 -21.00
N VAL A 648 15.24 -12.19 -20.29
CA VAL A 648 15.23 -12.22 -18.80
C VAL A 648 14.80 -13.61 -18.25
N GLY A 649 14.71 -14.63 -19.11
CA GLY A 649 14.20 -15.96 -18.74
C GLY A 649 15.17 -16.88 -17.98
N ASP A 650 16.49 -16.70 -18.07
CA ASP A 650 17.46 -17.75 -17.69
C ASP A 650 18.63 -17.29 -16.80
N LEU A 651 18.33 -16.70 -15.63
CA LEU A 651 19.32 -16.55 -14.55
C LEU A 651 18.81 -17.16 -13.24
N VAL A 652 18.59 -18.47 -13.26
CA VAL A 652 18.46 -19.29 -12.04
C VAL A 652 19.85 -19.81 -11.64
N PHE A 653 20.36 -19.31 -10.52
CA PHE A 653 21.54 -19.87 -9.84
C PHE A 653 21.28 -21.34 -9.46
N HIS A 654 21.90 -22.27 -10.17
CA HIS A 654 21.98 -23.68 -9.74
C HIS A 654 23.06 -23.83 -8.65
N SER A 655 22.65 -23.91 -7.38
CA SER A 655 23.47 -24.53 -6.33
C SER A 655 23.20 -26.03 -6.31
N GLY A 656 24.18 -26.83 -6.73
CA GLY A 656 24.05 -28.27 -6.87
C GLY A 656 23.87 -29.02 -5.55
N GLN A 657 22.93 -29.96 -5.54
CA GLN A 657 23.01 -31.17 -4.73
C GLN A 657 22.70 -32.39 -5.61
N ARG A 658 23.73 -33.22 -5.82
CA ARG A 658 23.61 -34.55 -6.40
C ARG A 658 22.80 -35.44 -5.46
N ARG A 659 21.68 -35.99 -5.92
CA ARG A 659 21.18 -37.28 -5.45
C ARG A 659 20.94 -38.20 -6.64
N ARG A 660 21.65 -39.34 -6.62
CA ARG A 660 21.45 -40.50 -7.48
C ARG A 660 20.18 -41.23 -7.03
N SER A 661 19.32 -41.60 -7.98
CA SER A 661 18.64 -42.89 -7.97
C SER A 661 18.13 -43.22 -9.37
N ALA A 662 18.36 -44.47 -9.76
CA ALA A 662 18.17 -45.06 -11.07
C ALA A 662 16.69 -45.37 -11.38
N GLY A 663 16.37 -45.59 -12.66
CA GLY A 663 15.15 -46.33 -13.05
C GLY A 663 14.60 -46.04 -14.43
N ASN A 664 15.23 -46.63 -15.45
CA ASN A 664 14.71 -47.20 -16.70
C ASN A 664 13.51 -46.65 -17.52
N SER A 665 13.76 -46.80 -18.84
CA SER A 665 12.85 -47.11 -19.98
C SER A 665 12.06 -45.93 -20.56
N SER A 666 11.89 -45.71 -21.87
CA SER A 666 12.47 -46.21 -23.13
C SER A 666 11.61 -45.61 -24.26
N ASN A 667 12.23 -45.28 -25.40
CA ASN A 667 11.63 -45.13 -26.75
C ASN A 667 10.73 -43.91 -27.03
N LEU A 668 11.24 -42.96 -27.83
CA LEU A 668 10.97 -42.94 -29.28
C LEU A 668 11.97 -42.01 -30.00
N GLU A 669 12.68 -42.57 -30.98
CA GLU A 669 13.30 -41.88 -32.13
C GLU A 669 12.21 -41.13 -32.93
N LEU A 670 12.41 -40.14 -33.81
CA LEU A 670 13.41 -39.93 -34.87
C LEU A 670 12.99 -38.62 -35.59
N TYR A 671 13.93 -37.72 -35.89
CA TYR A 671 14.21 -37.15 -37.22
C TYR A 671 15.04 -35.86 -37.12
N LEU A 672 16.30 -36.00 -37.52
CA LEU A 672 17.25 -34.93 -37.80
C LEU A 672 16.98 -34.38 -39.21
N GLY A 673 17.02 -33.06 -39.34
CA GLY A 673 17.23 -32.34 -40.60
C GLY A 673 18.45 -31.43 -40.46
N ASN A 674 19.58 -31.90 -40.98
CA ASN A 674 20.90 -31.27 -40.96
C ASN A 674 21.02 -30.05 -41.90
N HIS A 675 21.94 -29.14 -41.53
CA HIS A 675 22.87 -28.33 -42.35
C HIS A 675 22.81 -26.84 -41.99
N SER A 676 23.89 -26.07 -41.82
CA SER A 676 25.34 -26.26 -41.72
C SER A 676 25.97 -24.85 -41.67
N ARG A 677 26.99 -24.64 -40.81
CA ARG A 677 28.18 -23.74 -41.00
C ARG A 677 27.94 -22.25 -41.34
N ASN A 678 28.64 -21.24 -40.82
CA ASN A 678 30.01 -21.13 -40.30
C ASN A 678 30.17 -19.80 -39.52
N ARG A 679 31.12 -19.78 -38.59
CA ARG A 679 31.76 -18.58 -37.98
C ARG A 679 32.80 -17.97 -38.93
N SER A 680 33.01 -16.65 -38.87
CA SER A 680 34.33 -16.01 -38.62
C SER A 680 34.32 -14.48 -38.83
N ASP A 681 34.75 -13.77 -37.79
CA ASP A 681 35.71 -12.65 -37.72
C ASP A 681 35.49 -11.28 -38.41
N ILE A 682 35.35 -10.27 -37.54
CA ILE A 682 36.17 -9.04 -37.40
C ILE A 682 36.67 -8.33 -38.68
N ALA A 683 36.19 -7.09 -38.91
CA ALA A 683 37.01 -5.95 -39.36
C ALA A 683 36.26 -4.59 -39.27
N ARG A 684 36.96 -3.54 -38.82
CA ARG A 684 36.57 -2.11 -38.86
C ARG A 684 36.49 -1.57 -40.30
N PRO A 685 35.79 -0.44 -40.55
CA PRO A 685 36.50 0.80 -40.96
C PRO A 685 35.87 2.09 -40.36
N VAL A 686 36.63 3.08 -39.88
CA VAL A 686 37.33 4.18 -40.60
C VAL A 686 36.40 5.10 -41.40
N LEU A 687 36.27 6.33 -40.88
CA LEU A 687 35.68 7.51 -41.51
C LEU A 687 36.60 8.07 -42.61
N SER A 688 36.04 8.40 -43.78
CA SER A 688 36.19 9.68 -44.50
C SER A 688 35.75 9.57 -45.97
N GLY A 689 34.96 10.52 -46.48
CA GLY A 689 34.65 10.62 -47.91
C GLY A 689 33.44 11.52 -48.23
N LEU A 690 33.66 12.83 -48.27
CA LEU A 690 32.70 13.88 -48.60
C LEU A 690 32.16 13.81 -50.05
N ARG A 691 30.90 14.22 -50.27
CA ARG A 691 30.47 15.42 -51.05
C ARG A 691 29.11 15.22 -51.75
N GLY A 692 28.20 16.19 -51.54
CA GLY A 692 27.10 16.52 -52.47
C GLY A 692 25.71 16.67 -51.84
N ARG A 693 25.33 17.88 -51.41
CA ARG A 693 23.93 18.30 -51.20
C ARG A 693 23.28 18.65 -52.55
N PRO A 694 21.93 18.66 -52.70
CA PRO A 694 21.15 19.86 -52.34
C PRO A 694 19.81 19.60 -51.63
N GLU A 695 19.39 20.64 -50.89
CA GLU A 695 18.01 21.08 -50.61
C GLU A 695 17.01 20.19 -49.87
N VAL A 696 16.76 20.52 -48.59
CA VAL A 696 15.39 20.63 -48.07
C VAL A 696 15.28 21.95 -47.30
N VAL A 697 14.27 22.70 -47.70
CA VAL A 697 13.84 24.03 -47.23
C VAL A 697 13.52 24.01 -45.74
N THR A 698 14.12 24.93 -44.99
CA THR A 698 13.72 25.29 -43.63
C THR A 698 13.06 26.67 -43.65
N GLU A 699 11.74 26.69 -43.68
CA GLU A 699 10.89 27.78 -43.18
C GLU A 699 10.03 27.12 -42.09
N GLY A 700 9.97 27.55 -40.84
CA GLY A 700 9.92 28.93 -40.36
C GLY A 700 8.52 29.23 -39.84
N TRP A 701 8.06 28.53 -38.80
CA TRP A 701 6.88 28.95 -38.01
C TRP A 701 7.13 28.70 -36.53
N GLY A 702 7.73 29.71 -35.88
CA GLY A 702 7.43 29.95 -34.47
C GLY A 702 6.02 30.53 -34.40
N LEU A 703 5.16 29.95 -33.57
CA LEU A 703 3.90 30.58 -33.18
C LEU A 703 3.95 30.87 -31.68
N ARG A 704 3.88 32.18 -31.42
CA ARG A 704 3.75 32.88 -30.15
C ARG A 704 2.54 32.38 -29.36
N ALA A 705 2.72 32.26 -28.06
CA ALA A 705 1.66 31.96 -27.10
C ALA A 705 1.11 33.28 -26.54
N ASP A 706 0.55 34.12 -27.41
CA ASP A 706 0.02 35.41 -26.99
C ASP A 706 -0.99 35.93 -28.04
N GLN A 707 -2.24 36.06 -27.57
CA GLN A 707 -3.45 36.57 -28.25
C GLN A 707 -4.24 35.59 -29.12
N CYS A 708 -5.23 34.92 -28.50
CA CYS A 708 -6.50 34.64 -29.15
C CYS A 708 -7.62 34.90 -28.13
N GLY A 709 -8.53 35.80 -28.50
CA GLY A 709 -9.51 36.41 -27.62
C GLY A 709 -10.69 35.52 -27.25
N ASP A 710 -11.42 36.02 -26.26
CA ASP A 710 -12.69 35.50 -25.77
C ASP A 710 -13.64 35.14 -26.92
N SER A 711 -14.03 33.86 -26.99
CA SER A 711 -15.24 33.41 -27.68
C SER A 711 -16.02 32.47 -26.75
N PRO A 712 -17.36 32.58 -26.62
CA PRO A 712 -18.07 31.98 -25.48
C PRO A 712 -18.37 30.48 -25.56
N ASP A 713 -18.11 29.76 -26.65
CA ASP A 713 -18.74 28.44 -26.89
C ASP A 713 -17.79 27.24 -27.07
N GLY A 714 -16.50 27.38 -26.76
CA GLY A 714 -15.50 26.31 -26.92
C GLY A 714 -15.20 25.51 -25.65
N GLY A 715 -16.19 24.89 -25.00
CA GLY A 715 -15.97 24.33 -23.64
C GLY A 715 -16.77 23.11 -23.19
N ALA A 716 -17.48 22.39 -24.08
CA ALA A 716 -18.41 21.34 -23.66
C ALA A 716 -17.88 19.89 -23.79
N GLY A 717 -17.18 19.52 -24.86
CA GLY A 717 -16.94 18.09 -25.20
C GLY A 717 -16.00 17.32 -24.25
N ALA A 718 -14.85 17.88 -23.87
CA ALA A 718 -13.85 17.16 -23.07
C ALA A 718 -14.05 17.26 -21.55
N ARG A 719 -14.96 18.14 -21.10
CA ARG A 719 -15.34 18.29 -19.69
C ARG A 719 -16.52 17.40 -19.29
N LEU A 720 -17.30 16.92 -20.26
CA LEU A 720 -18.46 16.07 -20.01
C LEU A 720 -18.08 14.63 -19.60
N SER A 721 -16.97 14.06 -20.09
CA SER A 721 -16.62 12.65 -19.79
C SER A 721 -16.02 12.41 -18.40
N ARG A 722 -15.37 13.41 -17.78
CA ARG A 722 -14.76 13.24 -16.43
C ARG A 722 -15.75 13.29 -15.27
N ASN A 723 -16.91 13.91 -15.45
CA ASN A 723 -17.92 14.02 -14.40
C ASN A 723 -18.83 12.78 -14.34
N TYR A 724 -18.95 12.00 -15.41
CA TYR A 724 -19.74 10.76 -15.43
C TYR A 724 -19.07 9.58 -14.71
N ILE A 725 -17.73 9.52 -14.71
CA ILE A 725 -16.91 8.35 -14.29
C ILE A 725 -16.92 8.11 -12.77
N ALA A 726 -17.63 8.93 -12.00
CA ALA A 726 -17.51 8.92 -10.56
C ALA A 726 -18.84 8.68 -9.83
N ILE A 727 -19.88 8.22 -10.54
CA ILE A 727 -21.26 8.31 -10.02
C ILE A 727 -21.94 6.95 -9.71
N LEU A 728 -21.41 5.78 -10.04
CA LEU A 728 -22.14 4.52 -9.78
C LEU A 728 -21.39 3.58 -8.84
N THR A 729 -21.42 3.84 -7.53
CA THR A 729 -20.80 2.98 -6.49
C THR A 729 -21.79 2.32 -5.51
N ASN A 730 -23.10 2.44 -5.70
CA ASN A 730 -24.13 1.68 -4.96
C ASN A 730 -25.27 1.27 -5.92
N PRO A 731 -25.22 0.08 -6.55
CA PRO A 731 -26.28 -0.42 -7.42
C PRO A 731 -27.54 -0.92 -6.68
N GLU A 732 -27.50 -1.10 -5.35
CA GLU A 732 -28.62 -1.70 -4.58
C GLU A 732 -29.86 -0.79 -4.45
N ASP A 733 -29.77 0.49 -4.81
CA ASP A 733 -30.88 1.45 -4.75
C ASP A 733 -31.52 1.76 -6.13
N MET A 734 -31.02 1.14 -7.22
CA MET A 734 -31.46 1.39 -8.60
C MET A 734 -31.77 0.06 -9.31
N GLU A 735 -33.02 -0.12 -9.72
CA GLU A 735 -33.45 -1.35 -10.40
C GLU A 735 -33.23 -1.26 -11.92
N SER A 736 -33.57 -0.14 -12.55
CA SER A 736 -33.50 0.01 -14.02
C SER A 736 -33.22 1.44 -14.46
N LEU A 737 -32.01 1.67 -14.96
CA LEU A 737 -31.56 2.97 -15.45
C LEU A 737 -31.96 3.22 -16.90
N VAL A 738 -32.63 4.35 -17.16
CA VAL A 738 -32.81 4.88 -18.51
C VAL A 738 -32.15 6.24 -18.65
N ARG A 739 -31.39 6.43 -19.74
CA ARG A 739 -30.80 7.70 -20.13
C ARG A 739 -31.50 8.22 -21.38
N PHE A 740 -31.88 9.50 -21.40
CA PHE A 740 -32.61 10.07 -22.52
C PHE A 740 -32.36 11.57 -22.66
N LYS A 741 -32.68 12.12 -23.83
CA LYS A 741 -32.75 13.56 -24.09
C LYS A 741 -34.21 14.00 -23.96
N ALA A 742 -34.46 15.09 -23.25
CA ALA A 742 -35.80 15.66 -23.08
C ALA A 742 -36.12 16.73 -24.14
N GLU A 743 -37.38 17.16 -24.22
CA GLU A 743 -37.83 18.20 -25.16
C GLU A 743 -37.16 19.55 -24.97
N ASP A 744 -36.73 19.87 -23.74
CA ASP A 744 -35.96 21.06 -23.40
C ASP A 744 -34.50 21.03 -23.92
N GLY A 745 -34.08 19.90 -24.51
CA GLY A 745 -32.74 19.67 -25.04
C GLY A 745 -31.73 19.11 -24.04
N GLY A 746 -32.08 19.02 -22.75
CA GLY A 746 -31.23 18.46 -21.71
C GLY A 746 -31.15 16.93 -21.75
N VAL A 747 -30.05 16.39 -21.20
CA VAL A 747 -29.87 14.94 -21.02
C VAL A 747 -30.21 14.60 -19.57
N TYR A 748 -31.05 13.59 -19.40
CA TYR A 748 -31.62 13.19 -18.13
C TYR A 748 -31.52 11.68 -17.91
N PHE A 749 -31.68 11.30 -16.65
CA PHE A 749 -31.77 9.94 -16.16
C PHE A 749 -33.09 9.71 -15.44
N THR A 750 -33.64 8.51 -15.55
CA THR A 750 -34.74 8.05 -14.70
C THR A 750 -34.48 6.61 -14.27
N ASP A 751 -35.01 6.26 -13.11
CA ASP A 751 -35.10 4.89 -12.64
C ASP A 751 -36.55 4.44 -12.85
N LEU A 752 -36.76 3.34 -13.57
CA LEU A 752 -38.10 2.80 -13.81
C LEU A 752 -38.65 2.03 -12.60
N GLY A 753 -37.79 1.69 -11.63
CA GLY A 753 -38.14 0.74 -10.59
C GLY A 753 -38.37 -0.64 -11.20
N ASP A 754 -39.57 -1.20 -10.97
CA ASP A 754 -39.91 -2.58 -11.32
C ASP A 754 -39.57 -2.93 -12.79
N ILE A 755 -38.77 -3.99 -12.92
CA ILE A 755 -38.23 -4.62 -14.14
C ILE A 755 -39.30 -4.95 -15.19
N THR A 756 -40.58 -4.98 -14.81
CA THR A 756 -41.72 -5.24 -15.71
C THR A 756 -42.17 -4.05 -16.54
N SER A 757 -41.65 -2.85 -16.28
CA SER A 757 -42.02 -1.63 -17.00
C SER A 757 -41.12 -1.37 -18.21
N ASP A 758 -41.75 -1.17 -19.39
CA ASP A 758 -41.04 -0.79 -20.61
C ASP A 758 -40.39 0.60 -20.48
N ALA A 759 -39.28 0.80 -21.18
CA ALA A 759 -38.65 2.11 -21.28
C ALA A 759 -39.65 3.18 -21.79
N PRO A 760 -39.62 4.40 -21.25
CA PRO A 760 -40.62 5.42 -21.56
C PRO A 760 -40.51 5.82 -23.03
N ALA A 761 -41.62 5.68 -23.77
CA ALA A 761 -41.66 6.10 -25.16
C ALA A 761 -41.45 7.61 -25.31
N PRO A 762 -40.85 8.10 -26.41
CA PRO A 762 -40.85 9.51 -26.75
C PRO A 762 -42.25 10.14 -26.61
N GLY A 763 -42.34 11.29 -25.95
CA GLY A 763 -43.58 11.96 -25.57
C GLY A 763 -44.09 11.63 -24.15
N SER A 764 -43.51 10.64 -23.48
CA SER A 764 -43.87 10.29 -22.09
C SER A 764 -43.33 11.33 -21.11
N LYS A 765 -44.14 11.69 -20.10
CA LYS A 765 -43.70 12.50 -18.97
C LYS A 765 -43.18 11.60 -17.85
N VAL A 766 -41.94 11.81 -17.42
CA VAL A 766 -41.29 11.04 -16.36
C VAL A 766 -40.65 11.99 -15.34
N THR A 767 -40.49 11.52 -14.10
CA THR A 767 -39.65 12.21 -13.12
C THR A 767 -38.21 11.89 -13.43
N ALA A 768 -37.41 12.90 -13.75
CA ALA A 768 -36.06 12.70 -14.23
C ALA A 768 -35.05 13.61 -13.54
N TYR A 769 -33.78 13.26 -13.71
CA TYR A 769 -32.68 13.82 -12.97
C TYR A 769 -31.55 14.17 -13.94
N LYS A 770 -30.98 15.37 -13.80
CA LYS A 770 -29.92 15.88 -14.69
C LYS A 770 -28.56 15.19 -14.52
N SER A 771 -28.41 14.43 -13.45
CA SER A 771 -27.21 13.66 -13.16
C SER A 771 -27.58 12.36 -12.45
N PHE A 772 -26.70 11.37 -12.54
CA PHE A 772 -26.85 10.15 -11.77
C PHE A 772 -26.81 10.39 -10.24
N ASP A 773 -26.10 11.42 -9.75
CA ASP A 773 -26.05 11.73 -8.31
C ASP A 773 -27.43 12.19 -7.81
N ALA A 774 -28.11 13.01 -8.61
CA ALA A 774 -29.48 13.45 -8.35
C ALA A 774 -30.47 12.27 -8.43
N LEU A 775 -30.27 11.35 -9.40
CA LEU A 775 -31.06 10.12 -9.51
C LEU A 775 -30.95 9.25 -8.25
N LEU A 776 -29.74 8.94 -7.81
CA LEU A 776 -29.49 8.05 -6.68
C LEU A 776 -29.97 8.64 -5.34
N SER A 777 -29.81 9.96 -5.15
CA SER A 777 -30.29 10.64 -3.95
C SER A 777 -31.80 10.95 -3.98
N LYS A 778 -32.45 10.74 -5.14
CA LYS A 778 -33.81 11.21 -5.44
C LYS A 778 -34.00 12.69 -5.09
N SER A 779 -32.94 13.49 -5.19
CA SER A 779 -32.98 14.95 -4.95
C SER A 779 -33.21 15.68 -6.26
N ASP A 780 -33.90 16.83 -6.20
CA ASP A 780 -34.07 17.74 -7.33
C ASP A 780 -34.67 17.09 -8.60
N GLY A 781 -35.51 16.06 -8.42
CA GLY A 781 -36.23 15.42 -9.51
C GLY A 781 -37.26 16.36 -10.13
N GLU A 782 -37.29 16.42 -11.46
CA GLU A 782 -38.22 17.27 -12.20
C GLU A 782 -39.01 16.48 -13.25
N ALA A 783 -40.25 16.89 -13.49
CA ALA A 783 -41.10 16.27 -14.49
C ALA A 783 -40.73 16.79 -15.88
N VAL A 784 -40.18 15.92 -16.73
CA VAL A 784 -39.76 16.25 -18.11
C VAL A 784 -40.41 15.30 -19.12
N THR A 785 -40.53 15.76 -20.36
CA THR A 785 -41.03 14.94 -21.48
C THR A 785 -39.84 14.31 -22.21
N VAL A 786 -39.83 12.98 -22.34
CA VAL A 786 -38.83 12.22 -23.09
C VAL A 786 -38.93 12.59 -24.58
N LYS A 787 -37.81 12.95 -25.22
CA LYS A 787 -37.76 13.21 -26.67
C LYS A 787 -37.07 12.10 -27.44
N GLU A 788 -35.95 11.60 -26.91
CA GLU A 788 -35.10 10.61 -27.58
C GLU A 788 -34.40 9.75 -26.52
N LEU A 789 -34.45 8.42 -26.66
CA LEU A 789 -33.71 7.51 -25.79
C LEU A 789 -32.23 7.50 -26.17
N LEU A 790 -31.34 7.39 -25.19
CA LEU A 790 -29.90 7.32 -25.40
C LEU A 790 -29.37 5.97 -24.90
N ALA A 791 -28.21 5.56 -25.38
CA ALA A 791 -27.52 4.42 -24.79
C ALA A 791 -27.36 4.64 -23.27
N PRO A 792 -27.63 3.63 -22.40
CA PRO A 792 -27.72 3.81 -20.95
C PRO A 792 -26.46 4.43 -20.32
N LEU A 793 -25.30 4.26 -20.95
CA LEU A 793 -24.02 4.82 -20.55
C LEU A 793 -23.39 5.65 -21.67
N PRO A 794 -22.74 6.78 -21.36
CA PRO A 794 -21.97 7.55 -22.34
C PRO A 794 -20.63 6.87 -22.63
N LEU A 795 -20.62 5.92 -23.58
CA LEU A 795 -19.40 5.19 -23.99
C LEU A 795 -18.67 5.86 -25.17
N ASP A 796 -18.91 7.15 -25.40
CA ASP A 796 -18.35 7.96 -26.48
C ASP A 796 -16.81 8.12 -26.43
N THR A 797 -16.19 7.70 -25.33
CA THR A 797 -14.75 7.74 -25.10
C THR A 797 -14.14 6.40 -24.70
N SER A 798 -14.93 5.33 -24.63
CA SER A 798 -14.51 4.00 -24.16
C SER A 798 -14.72 2.92 -25.22
N ASN A 799 -13.77 1.98 -25.32
CA ASN A 799 -13.94 0.83 -26.20
C ASN A 799 -15.05 -0.10 -25.65
N ILE A 800 -15.79 -0.74 -26.55
CA ILE A 800 -16.76 -1.79 -26.23
C ILE A 800 -16.08 -3.13 -26.50
N TYR A 801 -16.06 -4.05 -25.54
CA TYR A 801 -15.44 -5.36 -25.73
C TYR A 801 -16.48 -6.37 -26.22
N CYS A 802 -16.05 -7.35 -27.00
CA CYS A 802 -16.93 -8.34 -27.60
C CYS A 802 -16.35 -9.75 -27.46
N VAL A 803 -17.23 -10.75 -27.36
CA VAL A 803 -16.88 -12.16 -27.24
C VAL A 803 -17.45 -12.96 -28.41
N GLY A 804 -16.61 -13.78 -29.03
CA GLY A 804 -17.04 -14.65 -30.14
C GLY A 804 -17.52 -16.01 -29.68
N LEU A 805 -18.47 -16.59 -30.44
CA LEU A 805 -18.90 -18.00 -30.30
C LEU A 805 -19.30 -18.41 -28.86
N ASN A 806 -20.00 -17.54 -28.15
CA ASN A 806 -20.35 -17.79 -26.75
C ASN A 806 -21.74 -18.45 -26.54
N TYR A 807 -22.44 -18.82 -27.61
CA TYR A 807 -23.71 -19.57 -27.53
C TYR A 807 -23.56 -20.92 -28.20
N LYS A 808 -23.95 -21.99 -27.50
CA LYS A 808 -23.88 -23.37 -28.03
C LYS A 808 -24.75 -23.52 -29.28
N SER A 809 -25.93 -22.88 -29.28
CA SER A 809 -26.82 -22.83 -30.45
C SER A 809 -26.13 -22.28 -31.70
N HIS A 810 -25.40 -21.16 -31.57
CA HIS A 810 -24.69 -20.55 -32.69
C HIS A 810 -23.50 -21.39 -33.16
N ALA A 811 -22.72 -21.97 -32.23
CA ALA A 811 -21.63 -22.87 -32.58
C ALA A 811 -22.11 -24.09 -33.39
N ASN A 812 -23.26 -24.65 -33.02
CA ASN A 812 -23.91 -25.73 -33.76
C ASN A 812 -24.39 -25.29 -35.15
N GLU A 813 -25.02 -24.11 -35.27
CA GLU A 813 -25.46 -23.53 -36.54
C GLU A 813 -24.27 -23.33 -37.50
N ALA A 814 -23.17 -22.76 -36.99
CA ALA A 814 -21.98 -22.49 -37.78
C ALA A 814 -21.14 -23.75 -38.05
N SER A 815 -21.45 -24.88 -37.40
CA SER A 815 -20.63 -26.11 -37.41
C SER A 815 -19.17 -25.84 -37.00
N ILE A 816 -18.99 -25.01 -35.97
CA ILE A 816 -17.68 -24.63 -35.41
C ILE A 816 -17.52 -25.23 -34.01
N GLU A 817 -16.37 -25.82 -33.72
CA GLU A 817 -16.05 -26.34 -32.39
C GLU A 817 -15.87 -25.21 -31.37
N LEU A 818 -16.35 -25.42 -30.15
CA LEU A 818 -16.21 -24.46 -29.05
C LEU A 818 -14.76 -24.39 -28.57
N SER A 819 -14.24 -23.16 -28.44
CA SER A 819 -12.92 -22.90 -27.87
C SER A 819 -12.91 -23.13 -26.35
N GLU A 820 -11.74 -23.46 -25.79
CA GLU A 820 -11.54 -23.56 -24.33
C GLU A 820 -11.50 -22.19 -23.64
N ALA A 821 -11.16 -21.14 -24.40
CA ALA A 821 -11.06 -19.75 -23.93
C ALA A 821 -11.87 -18.79 -24.83
N PRO A 822 -12.44 -17.70 -24.28
CA PRO A 822 -13.27 -16.78 -25.04
C PRO A 822 -12.43 -15.98 -26.07
N PRO A 823 -12.80 -15.99 -27.36
CA PRO A 823 -12.20 -15.11 -28.37
C PRO A 823 -12.62 -13.66 -28.12
N LEU A 824 -11.67 -12.73 -28.04
CA LEU A 824 -11.91 -11.33 -27.68
C LEU A 824 -11.49 -10.35 -28.77
N TRP A 825 -12.29 -9.30 -28.95
CA TRP A 825 -11.92 -8.09 -29.70
C TRP A 825 -12.62 -6.86 -29.10
N VAL A 826 -12.37 -5.69 -29.68
CA VAL A 826 -12.99 -4.43 -29.27
C VAL A 826 -13.69 -3.75 -30.45
N LYS A 827 -14.70 -2.94 -30.17
CA LYS A 827 -15.24 -1.91 -31.07
C LYS A 827 -14.82 -0.54 -30.55
N PRO A 828 -14.52 0.42 -31.45
CA PRO A 828 -14.19 1.79 -31.06
C PRO A 828 -15.42 2.52 -30.51
N PRO A 829 -15.23 3.63 -29.75
CA PRO A 829 -16.32 4.41 -29.18
C PRO A 829 -17.37 4.88 -30.21
N MET A 830 -16.93 5.19 -31.43
CA MET A 830 -17.78 5.62 -32.54
C MET A 830 -18.77 4.55 -33.03
N ALA A 831 -18.58 3.29 -32.64
CA ALA A 831 -19.53 2.23 -32.97
C ALA A 831 -20.83 2.34 -32.14
N LEU A 832 -20.84 3.03 -30.99
CA LEU A 832 -22.03 3.14 -30.15
C LEU A 832 -23.18 3.85 -30.89
N ALA A 833 -24.37 3.25 -30.88
CA ALA A 833 -25.60 3.89 -31.36
C ALA A 833 -26.68 3.88 -30.28
N ASN A 834 -27.53 4.91 -30.28
CA ASN A 834 -28.65 5.03 -29.36
C ASN A 834 -29.83 4.13 -29.79
N PRO A 835 -30.75 3.81 -28.87
CA PRO A 835 -32.06 3.27 -29.24
C PRO A 835 -32.78 4.20 -30.22
N ASP A 836 -33.54 3.64 -31.16
CA ASP A 836 -34.29 4.33 -32.21
C ASP A 836 -33.46 5.15 -33.21
N GLN A 837 -32.13 5.17 -33.07
CA GLN A 837 -31.24 5.82 -34.03
C GLN A 837 -31.16 5.00 -35.32
N ASP A 838 -31.25 5.68 -36.47
CA ASP A 838 -30.98 5.09 -37.78
C ASP A 838 -29.49 4.66 -37.87
N ILE A 839 -29.26 3.42 -38.31
CA ILE A 839 -27.92 2.89 -38.54
C ILE A 839 -27.56 3.07 -40.01
N VAL A 840 -26.66 4.01 -40.26
CA VAL A 840 -26.21 4.35 -41.60
C VAL A 840 -25.14 3.36 -42.05
N LEU A 841 -25.46 2.52 -43.03
CA LEU A 841 -24.51 1.69 -43.73
C LEU A 841 -23.86 2.49 -44.86
N ASN A 842 -22.54 2.59 -44.83
CA ASN A 842 -21.81 3.12 -45.99
C ASN A 842 -21.94 2.17 -47.19
N LYS A 843 -21.64 2.70 -48.38
CA LYS A 843 -21.80 1.98 -49.67
C LYS A 843 -21.04 0.65 -49.72
N TYR A 844 -19.89 0.58 -49.04
CA TYR A 844 -19.11 -0.65 -48.95
C TYR A 844 -19.85 -1.70 -48.13
N CYS A 845 -20.30 -1.39 -46.92
CA CYS A 845 -21.00 -2.36 -46.07
C CYS A 845 -22.35 -2.77 -46.66
N ALA A 846 -23.12 -1.84 -47.21
CA ALA A 846 -24.43 -2.12 -47.79
C ALA A 846 -24.37 -3.16 -48.93
N SER A 847 -23.24 -3.22 -49.64
CA SER A 847 -22.98 -4.20 -50.70
C SER A 847 -22.19 -5.44 -50.24
N SER A 848 -21.80 -5.49 -48.97
CA SER A 848 -20.81 -6.45 -48.43
C SER A 848 -21.33 -7.29 -47.27
N ALA A 849 -22.59 -7.72 -47.37
CA ALA A 849 -23.27 -8.61 -46.41
C ALA A 849 -23.36 -8.03 -44.99
N PRO A 850 -24.17 -6.97 -44.79
CA PRO A 850 -24.48 -6.45 -43.46
C PRO A 850 -25.40 -7.43 -42.71
N ASP A 851 -25.15 -7.63 -41.43
CA ASP A 851 -25.79 -8.66 -40.61
C ASP A 851 -26.02 -8.17 -39.17
N TYR A 852 -26.98 -8.81 -38.49
CA TYR A 852 -27.36 -8.52 -37.11
C TYR A 852 -26.91 -9.62 -36.16
N GLU A 853 -26.63 -9.23 -34.91
CA GLU A 853 -26.25 -10.16 -33.84
C GLU A 853 -26.80 -9.65 -32.51
N ALA A 854 -27.92 -10.20 -32.04
CA ALA A 854 -28.48 -9.85 -30.75
C ALA A 854 -27.62 -10.39 -29.60
N GLU A 855 -27.26 -9.53 -28.66
CA GLU A 855 -26.38 -9.90 -27.54
C GLU A 855 -26.87 -9.35 -26.20
N LEU A 856 -26.65 -10.15 -25.14
CA LEU A 856 -26.64 -9.63 -23.77
C LEU A 856 -25.34 -8.87 -23.55
N VAL A 857 -25.43 -7.69 -22.96
CA VAL A 857 -24.28 -6.86 -22.61
C VAL A 857 -24.20 -6.74 -21.11
N PHE A 858 -23.06 -7.03 -20.50
CA PHE A 858 -22.81 -6.66 -19.10
C PHE A 858 -21.91 -5.43 -19.03
N VAL A 859 -22.03 -4.69 -17.94
CA VAL A 859 -21.21 -3.50 -17.69
C VAL A 859 -20.40 -3.69 -16.41
N THR A 860 -19.13 -3.27 -16.41
CA THR A 860 -18.31 -3.28 -15.18
C THR A 860 -18.69 -2.14 -14.23
N SER A 861 -18.78 -2.42 -12.93
CA SER A 861 -19.10 -1.41 -11.90
C SER A 861 -17.88 -0.58 -11.47
N LYS A 862 -16.67 -1.12 -11.65
CA LYS A 862 -15.40 -0.51 -11.23
C LYS A 862 -14.25 -0.94 -12.12
N THR A 863 -13.16 -0.16 -12.08
CA THR A 863 -11.90 -0.52 -12.73
C THR A 863 -11.33 -1.76 -12.06
N CYS A 864 -10.96 -2.77 -12.84
CA CYS A 864 -10.50 -4.05 -12.32
C CYS A 864 -9.33 -4.63 -13.13
N LYS A 865 -8.61 -5.57 -12.52
CA LYS A 865 -7.47 -6.29 -13.11
C LYS A 865 -7.26 -7.60 -12.35
N ASP A 866 -6.87 -8.65 -13.05
CA ASP A 866 -6.48 -9.95 -12.49
C ASP A 866 -7.55 -10.58 -11.56
N LEU A 867 -8.83 -10.44 -11.93
CA LEU A 867 -9.96 -10.94 -11.14
C LEU A 867 -10.10 -12.46 -11.23
N THR A 868 -10.40 -13.08 -10.10
CA THR A 868 -11.04 -14.41 -10.07
C THR A 868 -12.48 -14.34 -10.58
N GLU A 869 -13.07 -15.48 -10.96
CA GLU A 869 -14.47 -15.51 -11.43
C GLU A 869 -15.46 -14.99 -10.36
N SER A 870 -15.22 -15.26 -9.07
CA SER A 870 -16.05 -14.73 -7.99
C SER A 870 -15.94 -13.20 -7.87
N GLU A 871 -14.73 -12.65 -7.96
CA GLU A 871 -14.56 -11.18 -7.92
C GLU A 871 -15.11 -10.50 -9.18
N ALA A 872 -15.08 -11.20 -10.31
CA ALA A 872 -15.65 -10.75 -11.56
C ALA A 872 -17.18 -10.67 -11.49
N GLU A 873 -17.83 -11.67 -10.90
CA GLU A 873 -19.28 -11.65 -10.63
C GLU A 873 -19.69 -10.42 -9.79
N ASP A 874 -18.91 -10.09 -8.76
CA ASP A 874 -19.14 -8.91 -7.91
C ASP A 874 -18.77 -7.58 -8.59
N THR A 875 -18.13 -7.62 -9.75
CA THR A 875 -17.72 -6.46 -10.53
C THR A 875 -18.69 -6.14 -11.68
N ILE A 876 -19.72 -6.95 -11.88
CA ILE A 876 -20.78 -6.65 -12.85
C ILE A 876 -21.79 -5.66 -12.22
N LEU A 877 -21.95 -4.50 -12.87
CA LEU A 877 -22.92 -3.47 -12.51
C LEU A 877 -24.35 -3.88 -12.85
N GLY A 878 -24.52 -4.53 -14.00
CA GLY A 878 -25.83 -4.84 -14.55
C GLY A 878 -25.76 -5.24 -16.01
N TYR A 879 -26.94 -5.42 -16.60
CA TYR A 879 -27.14 -5.93 -17.94
C TYR A 879 -27.98 -4.98 -18.81
N THR A 880 -27.66 -4.91 -20.11
CA THR A 880 -28.41 -4.19 -21.15
C THR A 880 -28.46 -5.03 -22.43
N ILE A 881 -29.25 -4.62 -23.42
CA ILE A 881 -29.27 -5.23 -24.76
C ILE A 881 -28.23 -4.55 -25.65
N GLY A 882 -27.57 -5.33 -26.50
CA GLY A 882 -26.71 -4.84 -27.57
C GLY A 882 -26.99 -5.54 -28.91
N ASN A 883 -26.64 -4.86 -30.00
CA ASN A 883 -26.62 -5.46 -31.34
C ASN A 883 -25.19 -5.35 -31.91
N ASP A 884 -24.48 -6.48 -32.05
CA ASP A 884 -23.14 -6.51 -32.63
C ASP A 884 -23.24 -6.59 -34.17
N LEU A 885 -23.57 -5.46 -34.80
CA LEU A 885 -23.68 -5.41 -36.26
C LEU A 885 -22.34 -5.77 -36.93
N SER A 886 -22.43 -6.48 -38.03
CA SER A 886 -21.29 -7.04 -38.75
C SER A 886 -21.37 -6.76 -40.25
N CYS A 887 -20.26 -6.38 -40.86
CA CYS A 887 -20.03 -6.42 -42.30
C CYS A 887 -19.29 -7.71 -42.67
N ARG A 888 -20.03 -8.80 -42.92
CA ARG A 888 -19.50 -10.18 -42.94
C ARG A 888 -18.42 -10.42 -43.99
N PHE A 889 -18.47 -9.70 -45.11
CA PHE A 889 -17.43 -9.81 -46.14
C PHE A 889 -16.02 -9.57 -45.57
N PHE A 890 -15.88 -8.59 -44.67
CA PHE A 890 -14.58 -8.24 -44.09
C PHE A 890 -14.10 -9.23 -43.02
N GLN A 891 -14.93 -10.16 -42.55
CA GLN A 891 -14.51 -11.24 -41.64
C GLN A 891 -13.78 -12.38 -42.39
N LEU A 892 -13.91 -12.44 -43.73
CA LEU A 892 -13.28 -13.50 -44.50
C LEU A 892 -11.74 -13.39 -44.48
N PRO A 893 -11.00 -14.50 -44.38
CA PRO A 893 -9.53 -14.50 -44.38
C PRO A 893 -8.88 -13.74 -45.53
N LYS A 894 -9.50 -13.79 -46.72
CA LYS A 894 -9.01 -13.10 -47.91
C LYS A 894 -9.18 -11.57 -47.87
N GLN A 895 -10.08 -11.05 -47.04
CA GLN A 895 -10.44 -9.63 -47.02
C GLN A 895 -9.77 -8.89 -45.86
N SER A 896 -9.79 -9.48 -44.66
CA SER A 896 -9.13 -8.88 -43.48
C SER A 896 -8.41 -9.92 -42.62
N SER A 897 -7.76 -10.92 -43.25
CA SER A 897 -6.96 -11.94 -42.54
C SER A 897 -7.72 -12.76 -41.49
N GLY A 898 -9.05 -12.71 -41.48
CA GLY A 898 -9.89 -13.48 -40.56
C GLY A 898 -10.06 -12.82 -39.18
N GLN A 899 -9.62 -11.56 -39.00
CA GLN A 899 -9.95 -10.83 -37.77
C GLN A 899 -11.39 -10.30 -37.76
N PHE A 900 -11.91 -10.07 -36.56
CA PHE A 900 -13.27 -9.59 -36.33
C PHE A 900 -13.38 -8.07 -36.17
N PHE A 901 -12.32 -7.41 -35.70
CA PHE A 901 -12.29 -5.97 -35.40
C PHE A 901 -12.84 -5.10 -36.54
N TYR A 902 -12.23 -5.15 -37.73
CA TYR A 902 -12.57 -4.22 -38.81
C TYR A 902 -14.01 -4.40 -39.30
N ALA A 903 -14.47 -5.65 -39.40
CA ALA A 903 -15.83 -5.96 -39.84
C ALA A 903 -16.92 -5.47 -38.88
N LYS A 904 -16.56 -5.17 -37.62
CA LYS A 904 -17.47 -4.82 -36.53
C LYS A 904 -17.29 -3.39 -36.03
N ALA A 905 -16.27 -2.67 -36.48
CA ALA A 905 -15.85 -1.38 -35.96
C ALA A 905 -16.37 -0.16 -36.74
N PHE A 906 -17.38 -0.34 -37.60
CA PHE A 906 -18.01 0.77 -38.33
C PHE A 906 -18.80 1.67 -37.38
N ASP A 907 -18.97 2.95 -37.74
CA ASP A 907 -19.76 3.89 -36.94
C ASP A 907 -21.20 3.38 -36.75
N ASN A 908 -21.73 3.50 -35.54
CA ASN A 908 -23.06 3.01 -35.14
C ASN A 908 -23.27 1.47 -35.20
N PHE A 909 -22.22 0.64 -35.30
CA PHE A 909 -22.35 -0.83 -35.33
C PHE A 909 -22.51 -1.51 -33.96
N ALA A 910 -22.69 -0.76 -32.89
CA ALA A 910 -22.99 -1.24 -31.54
C ALA A 910 -24.19 -0.51 -30.92
N PRO A 911 -25.40 -0.61 -31.50
CA PRO A 911 -26.60 -0.13 -30.83
C PRO A 911 -26.78 -0.79 -29.46
N MET A 912 -27.15 0.00 -28.45
CA MET A 912 -27.24 -0.46 -27.07
C MET A 912 -28.35 0.24 -26.29
N GLY A 913 -29.09 -0.50 -25.46
CA GLY A 913 -30.15 0.02 -24.59
C GLY A 913 -31.36 -0.91 -24.54
N PRO A 914 -32.57 -0.41 -24.20
CA PRO A 914 -32.89 0.96 -23.81
C PRO A 914 -32.57 1.29 -22.34
N ALA A 915 -32.32 0.27 -21.51
CA ALA A 915 -32.09 0.41 -20.08
C ALA A 915 -30.88 -0.43 -19.61
N LEU A 916 -30.23 0.01 -18.52
CA LEU A 916 -29.26 -0.80 -17.78
C LEU A 916 -29.92 -1.27 -16.48
N VAL A 917 -30.13 -2.58 -16.37
CA VAL A 917 -30.81 -3.22 -15.24
C VAL A 917 -29.77 -3.79 -14.30
N SER A 918 -29.91 -3.54 -12.99
CA SER A 918 -28.91 -4.00 -12.02
C SER A 918 -28.79 -5.52 -12.01
N LYS A 919 -27.62 -6.02 -11.61
CA LYS A 919 -27.34 -7.46 -11.58
C LYS A 919 -28.37 -8.23 -10.73
N GLU A 920 -28.74 -7.64 -9.59
CA GLU A 920 -29.68 -8.20 -8.62
C GLU A 920 -31.13 -8.21 -9.14
N ALA A 921 -31.50 -7.22 -9.96
CA ALA A 921 -32.81 -7.10 -10.57
C ALA A 921 -32.98 -7.99 -11.80
N PHE A 922 -31.91 -8.25 -12.56
CA PHE A 922 -32.01 -8.98 -13.82
C PHE A 922 -32.34 -10.49 -13.60
N PRO A 923 -33.45 -11.02 -14.14
CA PRO A 923 -33.91 -12.37 -13.85
C PRO A 923 -33.19 -13.43 -14.71
N PHE A 924 -31.86 -13.51 -14.57
CA PHE A 924 -30.95 -14.24 -15.46
C PHE A 924 -31.39 -15.68 -15.80
N SER A 925 -31.94 -16.42 -14.83
CA SER A 925 -32.40 -17.81 -15.00
C SER A 925 -33.66 -17.97 -15.85
N THR A 926 -34.49 -16.93 -15.94
CA THR A 926 -35.76 -16.96 -16.68
C THR A 926 -35.77 -16.05 -17.90
N ALA A 927 -34.78 -15.17 -18.00
CA ALA A 927 -34.72 -14.18 -19.05
C ALA A 927 -34.45 -14.81 -20.43
N GLN A 928 -35.13 -14.25 -21.43
CA GLN A 928 -35.03 -14.67 -22.83
C GLN A 928 -34.75 -13.47 -23.73
N MET A 929 -33.98 -13.69 -24.78
CA MET A 929 -33.72 -12.75 -25.86
C MET A 929 -34.41 -13.20 -27.15
N VAL A 930 -35.02 -12.24 -27.85
CA VAL A 930 -35.64 -12.45 -29.17
C VAL A 930 -35.24 -11.30 -30.10
N LEU A 931 -34.77 -11.61 -31.31
CA LEU A 931 -34.57 -10.63 -32.38
C LEU A 931 -35.57 -10.84 -33.50
N THR A 932 -36.18 -9.76 -33.97
CA THR A 932 -36.99 -9.72 -35.19
C THR A 932 -36.42 -8.72 -36.19
N VAL A 933 -36.57 -9.03 -37.49
CA VAL A 933 -36.31 -8.09 -38.59
C VAL A 933 -37.60 -7.91 -39.36
N ASN A 934 -38.12 -6.67 -39.42
CA ASN A 934 -39.44 -6.36 -40.01
C ASN A 934 -40.58 -7.24 -39.45
N GLY A 935 -40.51 -7.59 -38.16
CA GLY A 935 -41.49 -8.45 -37.48
C GLY A 935 -41.28 -9.96 -37.69
N GLU A 936 -40.34 -10.40 -38.53
CA GLU A 936 -39.98 -11.80 -38.67
C GLU A 936 -38.95 -12.19 -37.60
N GLN A 937 -39.28 -13.14 -36.73
CA GLN A 937 -38.34 -13.65 -35.73
C GLN A 937 -37.15 -14.35 -36.39
N ARG A 938 -35.94 -13.93 -36.02
CA ARG A 938 -34.68 -14.44 -36.54
C ARG A 938 -33.88 -15.19 -35.50
N GLN A 939 -33.73 -14.62 -34.31
CA GLN A 939 -32.95 -15.20 -33.22
C GLN A 939 -33.83 -15.35 -31.98
N GLN A 940 -33.57 -16.41 -31.21
CA GLN A 940 -34.22 -16.65 -29.93
C GLN A 940 -33.29 -17.48 -29.04
N ALA A 941 -33.03 -17.02 -27.82
CA ALA A 941 -32.21 -17.77 -26.87
C ALA A 941 -32.57 -17.46 -25.42
N LYS A 942 -32.39 -18.47 -24.56
CA LYS A 942 -32.33 -18.30 -23.11
C LYS A 942 -30.86 -18.17 -22.71
N PHE A 943 -30.56 -17.33 -21.73
CA PHE A 943 -29.17 -17.13 -21.29
C PHE A 943 -28.66 -18.34 -20.50
N GLU A 944 -29.45 -18.80 -19.53
CA GLU A 944 -29.14 -20.00 -18.77
C GLU A 944 -29.12 -21.24 -19.69
N GLY A 945 -28.00 -21.96 -19.68
CA GLY A 945 -27.82 -23.22 -20.42
C GLY A 945 -27.26 -23.09 -21.84
N ASP A 946 -27.51 -21.98 -22.55
CA ASP A 946 -26.98 -21.77 -23.92
C ASP A 946 -25.63 -21.02 -23.94
N LEU A 947 -25.38 -20.13 -22.97
CA LEU A 947 -24.08 -19.48 -22.81
C LEU A 947 -22.97 -20.50 -22.50
N VAL A 948 -21.83 -20.36 -23.18
CA VAL A 948 -20.63 -21.21 -23.00
C VAL A 948 -19.76 -20.68 -21.86
N PHE A 949 -19.55 -19.36 -21.82
CA PHE A 949 -18.86 -18.63 -20.78
C PHE A 949 -19.82 -17.66 -20.11
N SER A 950 -19.90 -17.73 -18.78
CA SER A 950 -20.66 -16.76 -17.96
C SER A 950 -20.04 -15.35 -18.09
N PRO A 951 -20.84 -14.28 -17.88
CA PRO A 951 -20.31 -12.91 -17.76
C PRO A 951 -19.11 -12.79 -16.80
N ALA A 952 -19.17 -13.45 -15.64
CA ALA A 952 -18.06 -13.49 -14.69
C ALA A 952 -16.81 -14.19 -15.25
N LYS A 953 -16.97 -15.32 -15.94
CA LYS A 953 -15.84 -16.03 -16.56
C LYS A 953 -15.19 -15.22 -17.68
N ILE A 954 -16.00 -14.52 -18.48
CA ILE A 954 -15.51 -13.59 -19.51
C ILE A 954 -14.68 -12.48 -18.86
N LEU A 955 -15.22 -11.81 -17.84
CA LEU A 955 -14.55 -10.69 -17.19
C LEU A 955 -13.28 -11.14 -16.44
N SER A 956 -13.31 -12.28 -15.75
CA SER A 956 -12.12 -12.86 -15.13
C SER A 956 -11.02 -13.09 -16.16
N PHE A 957 -11.35 -13.75 -17.28
CA PHE A 957 -10.39 -13.99 -18.36
C PHE A 957 -9.86 -12.68 -18.98
N MET A 958 -10.74 -11.73 -19.31
CA MET A 958 -10.37 -10.42 -19.85
C MET A 958 -9.41 -9.65 -18.95
N SER A 959 -9.57 -9.78 -17.63
CA SER A 959 -8.79 -9.01 -16.66
C SER A 959 -7.37 -9.55 -16.44
N GLN A 960 -7.03 -10.75 -16.91
CA GLN A 960 -5.71 -11.35 -16.74
C GLN A 960 -4.63 -10.55 -17.47
N GLY A 961 -3.75 -9.90 -16.71
CA GLY A 961 -2.70 -9.02 -17.20
C GLY A 961 -3.19 -7.67 -17.72
N THR A 962 -4.51 -7.42 -17.77
CA THR A 962 -5.11 -6.25 -18.44
C THR A 962 -6.04 -5.49 -17.51
N THR A 963 -5.79 -4.19 -17.32
CA THR A 963 -6.70 -3.31 -16.58
C THR A 963 -7.94 -3.04 -17.41
N ILE A 964 -9.12 -3.42 -16.92
CA ILE A 964 -10.43 -3.13 -17.51
C ILE A 964 -11.01 -1.89 -16.80
N PRO A 965 -11.24 -0.76 -17.50
CA PRO A 965 -11.84 0.43 -16.90
C PRO A 965 -13.23 0.18 -16.30
N ALA A 966 -13.63 0.99 -15.31
CA ALA A 966 -15.01 1.05 -14.86
C ALA A 966 -15.96 1.41 -16.01
N TYR A 967 -17.19 0.91 -15.96
CA TYR A 967 -18.25 1.17 -16.95
C TYR A 967 -17.90 0.69 -18.36
N THR A 968 -17.02 -0.30 -18.45
CA THR A 968 -16.73 -1.00 -19.70
C THR A 968 -17.91 -1.89 -20.04
N ALA A 969 -18.49 -1.71 -21.23
CA ALA A 969 -19.52 -2.60 -21.75
C ALA A 969 -18.88 -3.79 -22.49
N VAL A 970 -19.41 -4.98 -22.23
CA VAL A 970 -18.96 -6.23 -22.82
C VAL A 970 -20.13 -6.97 -23.45
N MET A 971 -20.08 -7.06 -24.78
CA MET A 971 -20.96 -7.82 -25.66
C MET A 971 -20.61 -9.31 -25.56
N THR A 972 -21.55 -10.12 -25.09
CA THR A 972 -21.28 -11.50 -24.65
C THR A 972 -21.37 -12.55 -25.75
N GLY A 973 -21.66 -12.20 -27.00
CA GLY A 973 -21.89 -13.11 -28.12
C GLY A 973 -23.37 -13.23 -28.50
N THR A 974 -23.61 -13.91 -29.63
CA THR A 974 -24.93 -14.03 -30.27
C THR A 974 -25.39 -15.49 -30.40
N PRO A 975 -26.71 -15.78 -30.30
CA PRO A 975 -27.26 -17.11 -30.51
C PRO A 975 -27.46 -17.45 -31.99
N SER A 976 -27.91 -18.67 -32.29
CA SER A 976 -28.25 -19.08 -33.67
C SER A 976 -29.34 -18.20 -34.30
N GLY A 977 -29.43 -18.22 -35.63
CA GLY A 977 -30.33 -17.38 -36.41
C GLY A 977 -29.64 -16.18 -37.03
N VAL A 978 -28.32 -16.26 -37.19
CA VAL A 978 -27.51 -15.22 -37.82
C VAL A 978 -27.75 -15.24 -39.33
N GLY A 979 -28.07 -14.08 -39.92
CA GLY A 979 -28.54 -13.96 -41.29
C GLY A 979 -27.62 -14.58 -42.35
N ALA A 980 -26.31 -14.51 -42.12
CA ALA A 980 -25.30 -15.12 -43.00
C ALA A 980 -25.27 -16.65 -43.00
N PHE A 981 -25.78 -17.30 -41.95
CA PHE A 981 -25.85 -18.77 -41.81
C PHE A 981 -27.23 -19.34 -42.16
N MET A 982 -28.24 -18.50 -42.35
CA MET A 982 -29.55 -18.91 -42.85
C MET A 982 -29.49 -19.43 -44.29
N ASN A 983 -30.42 -20.32 -44.64
CA ASN A 983 -30.59 -20.81 -46.01
C ASN A 983 -32.03 -20.60 -46.50
N PRO A 984 -32.28 -19.68 -47.46
CA PRO A 984 -31.31 -18.75 -48.07
C PRO A 984 -30.81 -17.70 -47.06
N LYS A 985 -29.65 -17.09 -47.34
CA LYS A 985 -29.07 -16.03 -46.50
C LYS A 985 -30.02 -14.85 -46.41
N GLN A 986 -30.22 -14.32 -45.21
CA GLN A 986 -31.14 -13.22 -44.94
C GLN A 986 -30.38 -12.07 -44.28
N LEU A 987 -29.70 -11.29 -45.12
CA LEU A 987 -28.85 -10.16 -44.74
C LEU A 987 -29.66 -8.86 -44.70
N LEU A 988 -29.17 -7.87 -43.95
CA LEU A 988 -29.81 -6.58 -43.79
C LEU A 988 -29.81 -5.78 -45.11
N LYS A 989 -30.85 -4.98 -45.31
CA LYS A 989 -30.95 -4.04 -46.44
C LYS A 989 -31.53 -2.70 -45.98
N HIS A 990 -31.44 -1.71 -46.87
CA HIS A 990 -32.04 -0.40 -46.66
C HIS A 990 -33.53 -0.53 -46.27
N GLY A 991 -33.92 0.15 -45.21
CA GLY A 991 -35.28 0.19 -44.71
C GLY A 991 -35.65 -0.90 -43.71
N ASP A 992 -34.79 -1.90 -43.48
CA ASP A 992 -35.05 -2.95 -42.50
C ASP A 992 -35.07 -2.38 -41.08
N GLU A 993 -36.07 -2.78 -40.29
CA GLU A 993 -36.17 -2.49 -38.86
C GLU A 993 -35.78 -3.72 -38.05
N ILE A 994 -34.81 -3.55 -37.15
CA ILE A 994 -34.35 -4.59 -36.23
C ILE A 994 -34.92 -4.28 -34.85
N LYS A 995 -35.50 -5.29 -34.19
CA LYS A 995 -35.94 -5.21 -32.80
C LYS A 995 -35.36 -6.35 -32.00
N ILE A 996 -34.74 -6.04 -30.86
CA ILE A 996 -34.24 -7.01 -29.90
C ILE A 996 -34.97 -6.80 -28.59
N THR A 997 -35.65 -7.82 -28.10
CA THR A 997 -36.36 -7.80 -26.82
C THR A 997 -35.66 -8.73 -25.85
N VAL A 998 -35.37 -8.25 -24.64
CA VAL A 998 -34.86 -9.07 -23.54
C VAL A 998 -35.81 -8.96 -22.36
N THR A 999 -36.24 -10.11 -21.82
CA THR A 999 -37.08 -10.17 -20.62
C THR A 999 -36.43 -9.40 -19.48
N GLY A 1000 -37.14 -8.39 -18.97
CA GLY A 1000 -36.67 -7.56 -17.87
C GLY A 1000 -35.64 -6.50 -18.24
N ILE A 1001 -35.46 -6.16 -19.53
CA ILE A 1001 -34.69 -4.96 -19.94
C ILE A 1001 -35.51 -4.08 -20.90
N GLY A 1002 -36.32 -4.69 -21.77
CA GLY A 1002 -37.19 -3.99 -22.71
C GLY A 1002 -36.84 -4.28 -24.17
N GLU A 1003 -37.09 -3.31 -25.06
CA GLU A 1003 -36.88 -3.42 -26.51
C GLU A 1003 -35.82 -2.42 -27.01
N LEU A 1004 -34.79 -2.92 -27.67
CA LEU A 1004 -33.84 -2.13 -28.48
C LEU A 1004 -34.27 -2.20 -29.94
N ARG A 1005 -34.54 -1.03 -30.54
CA ARG A 1005 -34.98 -0.92 -31.94
C ARG A 1005 -34.09 0.02 -32.72
N ASN A 1006 -33.72 -0.36 -33.93
CA ASN A 1006 -32.98 0.50 -34.87
C ASN A 1006 -33.37 0.20 -36.31
N LYS A 1007 -33.28 1.20 -37.19
CA LYS A 1007 -33.59 1.06 -38.62
C LYS A 1007 -32.33 1.20 -39.47
N ILE A 1008 -32.21 0.37 -40.50
CA ILE A 1008 -31.09 0.41 -41.44
C ILE A 1008 -31.33 1.45 -42.52
N VAL A 1009 -30.38 2.36 -42.69
CA VAL A 1009 -30.35 3.39 -43.73
C VAL A 1009 -29.05 3.21 -44.53
N VAL A 1010 -29.07 3.51 -45.83
CA VAL A 1010 -27.87 3.42 -46.67
C VAL A 1010 -27.47 4.83 -47.05
N GLU A 1011 -26.18 5.14 -46.88
CA GLU A 1011 -25.60 6.44 -47.24
C GLU A 1011 -25.82 6.74 -48.73
N GLN A 1012 -26.37 7.93 -49.03
CA GLN A 1012 -26.71 8.34 -50.40
C GLN A 1012 -25.48 8.65 -51.26
#